data_AF-A0A496Q7Y0-F1
#
_entry.id   AF-A0A496Q7Y0-F1
#
_cell.length_a   1.000
_cell.length_b   1.000
_cell.length_c   1.000
_cell.angle_alpha   90.00
_cell.angle_beta   90.00
_cell.angle_gamma   90.00
#
_symmetry.space_group_name_H-M   'P 1'
#
loop_
_entity.id
_entity.type
_entity.pdbx_description
1 polymer ?
#
loop_
_entity_poly.entity_id
_entity_poly.type
_entity_poly.pdbx_seq_one_letter_code
_entity_poly.pdbx_strand_id
1 'polypeptide(L)'
;MRQAVFGRRKRKVFGKIEEPIKIPNLIHIQLDSYRWFVEEGILQVLQKYSPIVSQPHKGDLKKGEKGFALEFISVRTGEPKHTPKECIDKGMTYSIPIYVTIRITDINTGEMKEEEVYFGYIPGMTERGTFVINGAERVVVNQLVRSPGLYFVLEEGKAGSKSMFIAHFLPVRGAWFEILLNPSKNILQARIDRGKRINLFLLLKALGFEKDFDLLKPFTVSVDTFTEADLSQYEGCTIIEGFEIDGEQVEPGTPLTHQLIEKLLSSNVESINLAHPVAQRTLENLVKNYGENLSTDEAYLSLFKRLKPNEIPRINAAKNYLYNLYFNEERFELSEVGRYKINKKLSTVYPEYLKKMGIDSEAQEYNVDTNVLTKEDIVLAAIHLLRVSEHPEELDTKDHLGNKRVRTVGELMQIEFERAFSRMHRLIQDKLTVQNTLDKISAQSLINARIMMTSIHQFFATSQLSQFMDQVNPLAELTHKRRLSAIGPGGLKREHARFEVRDVHHSHYGRMCPIETPEGANIGLITSLAAYATIDEYGFLITPYRKVENGRVTSEIYYLTADEEEDYNIAGAAVPLDEEGRIIPETVESRRRHNVQFVRREEVDFLAVSPKQIVSVSTSLIPFLEHDDANRALMGSNMQRQAVPLIKPEAPLVATGMEYTAAKDSGYVILAKHPGTVKYVSADTIVVERDDGAEDVYRLMKFVRTNQDTTINQRPIVSVGERVEKGDPLADGPATHMGELALGKNVLVAFMPWEG
;
A
#
# COMPACT_ATOMS: atom_id res chain seq x y z
N MET A 1 19.07 -14.59 -34.29
CA MET A 1 19.25 -15.64 -33.25
C MET A 1 20.55 -15.37 -32.55
N ARG A 2 20.54 -15.17 -31.23
CA ARG A 2 21.76 -14.93 -30.44
C ARG A 2 22.03 -16.12 -29.52
N GLN A 3 23.29 -16.37 -29.17
CA GLN A 3 23.64 -17.30 -28.10
C GLN A 3 23.74 -16.53 -26.78
N ALA A 4 23.14 -17.06 -25.72
CA ALA A 4 23.24 -16.49 -24.38
C ALA A 4 23.54 -17.59 -23.36
N VAL A 5 24.15 -17.21 -22.24
CA VAL A 5 24.46 -18.13 -21.13
C VAL A 5 23.44 -17.92 -20.02
N PHE A 6 22.82 -19.00 -19.58
CA PHE A 6 21.90 -19.05 -18.45
C PHE A 6 22.44 -20.07 -17.45
N GLY A 7 22.82 -19.61 -16.26
CA GLY A 7 23.62 -20.42 -15.34
C GLY A 7 24.91 -20.89 -16.00
N ARG A 8 25.07 -22.21 -16.15
CA ARG A 8 26.22 -22.82 -16.85
C ARG A 8 25.88 -23.31 -18.27
N ARG A 9 24.67 -23.06 -18.76
CA ARG A 9 24.17 -23.57 -20.05
C ARG A 9 24.20 -22.49 -21.13
N LYS A 10 24.72 -22.85 -22.31
CA LYS A 10 24.56 -22.04 -23.53
C LYS A 10 23.22 -22.36 -24.18
N ARG A 11 22.36 -21.35 -24.39
CA ARG A 11 21.07 -21.46 -25.08
C ARG A 11 21.04 -20.58 -26.32
N LYS A 12 20.25 -21.00 -27.32
CA LYS A 12 19.91 -20.18 -28.48
C LYS A 12 18.65 -19.37 -28.16
N VAL A 13 18.74 -18.05 -28.28
CA VAL A 13 17.65 -17.11 -27.98
C VAL A 13 17.03 -16.59 -29.27
N PHE A 14 15.70 -16.71 -29.35
CA PHE A 14 14.88 -16.31 -30.50
C PHE A 14 14.22 -14.93 -30.33
N GLY A 15 14.06 -14.45 -29.10
CA GLY A 15 13.51 -13.13 -28.81
C GLY A 15 14.28 -12.03 -29.53
N LYS A 16 13.54 -11.13 -30.19
CA LYS A 16 14.10 -9.98 -30.95
C LYS A 16 14.23 -8.72 -30.09
N ILE A 17 13.44 -8.65 -29.02
CA ILE A 17 13.39 -7.48 -28.13
C ILE A 17 14.57 -7.56 -27.16
N GLU A 18 15.28 -6.45 -27.05
CA GLU A 18 16.31 -6.26 -26.03
C GLU A 18 15.68 -5.70 -24.75
N GLU A 19 15.85 -6.42 -23.65
CA GLU A 19 15.34 -6.01 -22.35
C GLU A 19 16.36 -5.03 -21.72
N PRO A 20 15.98 -3.76 -21.47
CA PRO A 20 16.92 -2.72 -21.01
C PRO A 20 17.34 -2.93 -19.55
N ILE A 21 16.53 -3.66 -18.79
CA ILE A 21 16.75 -3.93 -17.37
C ILE A 21 16.64 -5.43 -17.10
N LYS A 22 17.42 -5.91 -16.14
CA LYS A 22 17.28 -7.28 -15.62
C LYS A 22 16.13 -7.33 -14.62
N ILE A 23 15.51 -8.49 -14.51
CA ILE A 23 14.52 -8.75 -13.47
C ILE A 23 15.19 -8.55 -12.10
N PRO A 24 14.58 -7.74 -11.19
CA PRO A 24 15.12 -7.54 -9.84
C PRO A 24 15.06 -8.85 -9.05
N ASN A 25 15.82 -8.94 -7.96
CA ASN A 25 15.77 -10.12 -7.10
C ASN A 25 14.32 -10.39 -6.67
N LEU A 26 13.82 -11.58 -7.00
CA LEU A 26 12.42 -11.93 -6.88
C LEU A 26 11.91 -12.02 -5.43
N ILE A 27 12.79 -12.05 -4.42
CA ILE A 27 12.41 -12.08 -3.00
C ILE A 27 12.78 -10.80 -2.24
N HIS A 28 13.28 -9.75 -2.92
CA HIS A 28 13.76 -8.53 -2.25
C HIS A 28 12.68 -7.86 -1.37
N ILE A 29 11.41 -7.81 -1.82
CA ILE A 29 10.31 -7.23 -1.04
C ILE A 29 10.18 -7.87 0.35
N GLN A 30 10.40 -9.18 0.48
CA GLN A 30 10.36 -9.87 1.78
C GLN A 30 11.58 -9.51 2.63
N LEU A 31 12.78 -9.59 2.04
CA LEU A 31 14.05 -9.38 2.73
C LEU A 31 14.21 -7.93 3.18
N ASP A 32 13.99 -6.97 2.28
CA ASP A 32 14.15 -5.54 2.53
C ASP A 32 13.14 -5.04 3.56
N SER A 33 11.89 -5.52 3.47
CA SER A 33 10.83 -5.19 4.44
C SER A 33 11.17 -5.67 5.85
N TYR A 34 11.65 -6.90 6.00
CA TYR A 34 12.03 -7.41 7.32
C TYR A 34 13.27 -6.72 7.87
N ARG A 35 14.26 -6.44 7.01
CA ARG A 35 15.46 -5.68 7.40
C ARG A 35 15.06 -4.29 7.93
N TRP A 36 14.22 -3.57 7.19
CA TRP A 36 13.69 -2.27 7.63
C TRP A 36 12.97 -2.36 8.98
N PHE A 37 12.13 -3.38 9.20
CA PHE A 37 11.43 -3.55 10.48
C PHE A 37 12.40 -3.68 11.66
N VAL A 38 13.48 -4.44 11.49
CA VAL A 38 14.47 -4.71 12.54
C VAL A 38 15.39 -3.51 12.78
N GLU A 39 15.81 -2.82 11.72
CA GLU A 39 16.76 -1.70 11.79
C GLU A 39 16.08 -0.38 12.20
N GLU A 40 14.88 -0.10 11.69
CA GLU A 40 14.20 1.19 11.86
C GLU A 40 12.79 1.05 12.45
N GLY A 41 12.00 0.10 11.93
CA GLY A 41 10.56 0.02 12.23
C GLY A 41 10.23 -0.18 13.72
N ILE A 42 11.05 -0.93 14.46
CA ILE A 42 10.90 -1.06 15.92
C ILE A 42 11.13 0.28 16.63
N LEU A 43 12.20 0.99 16.26
CA LEU A 43 12.56 2.27 16.89
C LEU A 43 11.48 3.32 16.62
N GLN A 44 10.97 3.40 15.39
CA GLN A 44 9.87 4.31 15.03
C GLN A 44 8.65 4.12 15.95
N VAL A 45 8.26 2.86 16.22
CA VAL A 45 7.15 2.58 17.13
C VAL A 45 7.47 3.02 18.55
N LEU A 46 8.68 2.73 19.05
CA LEU A 46 9.08 3.12 20.40
C LEU A 46 9.09 4.65 20.57
N GLN A 47 9.59 5.37 19.57
CA GLN A 47 9.65 6.83 19.56
C GLN A 47 8.25 7.48 19.51
N LYS A 48 7.28 6.86 18.83
CA LYS A 48 5.87 7.33 18.80
C LYS A 48 5.25 7.45 20.20
N TYR A 49 5.72 6.65 21.15
CA TYR A 49 5.25 6.67 22.54
C TYR A 49 6.26 7.32 23.50
N SER A 50 7.28 8.00 22.97
CA SER A 50 8.36 8.65 23.73
C SER A 50 8.16 10.17 23.73
N PRO A 51 8.49 10.90 24.82
CA PRO A 51 8.88 10.38 26.12
C PRO A 51 7.69 9.81 26.91
N ILE A 52 7.93 8.73 27.67
CA ILE A 52 6.95 8.21 28.64
C ILE A 52 7.17 8.93 29.97
N VAL A 53 6.20 9.73 30.39
CA VAL A 53 6.28 10.53 31.61
C VAL A 53 5.42 9.95 32.72
N SER A 54 5.94 9.90 33.95
CA SER A 54 5.19 9.51 35.15
C SER A 54 3.95 10.40 35.38
N GLN A 55 2.85 9.83 35.89
CA GLN A 55 1.66 10.62 36.18
C GLN A 55 1.83 11.45 37.47
N PRO A 56 1.43 12.73 37.47
CA PRO A 56 1.47 13.54 38.68
C PRO A 56 0.45 13.04 39.71
N HIS A 57 0.89 12.76 40.95
CA HIS A 57 -0.05 12.46 42.03
C HIS A 57 -0.82 13.72 42.43
N LYS A 58 -2.12 13.59 42.76
CA LYS A 58 -2.99 14.71 43.17
C LYS A 58 -2.45 15.57 44.34
N GLY A 59 -1.50 15.07 45.11
CA GLY A 59 -0.84 15.78 46.22
C GLY A 59 0.45 16.53 45.86
N ASP A 60 1.02 16.29 44.67
CA ASP A 60 2.34 16.82 44.27
C ASP A 60 2.26 18.18 43.56
N LEU A 61 1.07 18.71 43.27
CA LEU A 61 0.88 20.01 42.61
C LEU A 61 1.40 21.24 43.40
N LYS A 62 1.88 21.06 44.64
CA LYS A 62 2.37 22.16 45.52
C LYS A 62 3.89 22.16 45.75
N LYS A 63 4.63 21.15 45.30
CA LYS A 63 6.10 21.08 45.36
C LYS A 63 6.55 20.64 43.97
N GLY A 64 7.51 21.36 43.36
CA GLY A 64 7.97 21.16 41.97
C GLY A 64 7.92 19.70 41.48
N GLU A 65 7.45 19.53 40.24
CA GLU A 65 6.95 18.30 39.63
C GLU A 65 7.87 17.09 39.85
N LYS A 66 7.54 16.23 40.82
CA LYS A 66 8.19 14.92 41.01
C LYS A 66 7.85 13.99 39.85
N GLY A 67 8.86 13.50 39.13
CA GLY A 67 8.62 12.56 38.05
C GLY A 67 9.86 12.17 37.26
N PHE A 68 9.68 11.12 36.45
CA PHE A 68 10.70 10.60 35.53
C PHE A 68 10.13 10.59 34.11
N ALA A 69 10.99 10.92 33.15
CA ALA A 69 10.74 10.76 31.72
C ALA A 69 11.62 9.64 31.18
N LEU A 70 11.04 8.76 30.36
CA LEU A 70 11.76 7.67 29.69
C LEU A 70 11.75 7.88 28.18
N GLU A 71 12.93 7.85 27.58
CA GLU A 71 13.15 7.99 26.15
C GLU A 71 13.80 6.74 25.55
N PHE A 72 13.46 6.42 24.31
CA PHE A 72 14.08 5.34 23.54
C PHE A 72 15.07 5.93 22.53
N ILE A 73 16.36 5.58 22.67
CA ILE A 73 17.45 6.20 21.90
C ILE A 73 17.80 5.40 20.66
N SER A 74 18.02 4.10 20.80
CA SER A 74 18.46 3.24 19.69
C SER A 74 18.02 1.79 19.89
N VAL A 75 17.92 1.06 18.78
CA VAL A 75 17.64 -0.37 18.75
C VAL A 75 18.81 -1.08 18.06
N ARG A 76 19.20 -2.25 18.58
CA ARG A 76 20.10 -3.16 17.88
C ARG A 76 19.71 -4.61 18.06
N THR A 77 20.05 -5.45 17.09
CA THR A 77 19.97 -6.89 17.22
C THR A 77 21.27 -7.48 17.75
N GLY A 78 21.16 -8.54 18.55
CA GLY A 78 22.30 -9.39 18.88
C GLY A 78 22.37 -10.65 18.02
N GLU A 79 23.36 -11.48 18.27
CA GLU A 79 23.53 -12.73 17.54
C GLU A 79 22.50 -13.79 17.96
N PRO A 80 21.91 -14.53 17.00
CA PRO A 80 21.02 -15.63 17.30
C PRO A 80 21.78 -16.78 17.97
N LYS A 81 21.18 -17.40 18.99
CA LYS A 81 21.80 -18.51 19.73
C LYS A 81 21.94 -19.81 18.94
N HIS A 82 21.09 -19.99 17.94
CA HIS A 82 20.98 -21.21 17.15
C HIS A 82 20.87 -20.85 15.68
N THR A 83 21.42 -21.70 14.81
CA THR A 83 21.23 -21.57 13.36
C THR A 83 19.83 -22.05 12.95
N PRO A 84 19.29 -21.60 11.81
CA PRO A 84 17.99 -22.07 11.32
C PRO A 84 17.90 -23.61 11.22
N LYS A 85 19.01 -24.26 10.82
CA LYS A 85 19.11 -25.72 10.74
C LYS A 85 18.94 -26.38 12.11
N GLU A 86 19.66 -25.90 13.13
CA GLU A 86 19.51 -26.42 14.49
C GLU A 86 18.09 -26.25 15.04
N CYS A 87 17.44 -25.13 14.71
CA CYS A 87 16.06 -24.88 15.11
C CYS A 87 15.09 -25.87 14.46
N ILE A 88 15.29 -26.20 13.18
CA ILE A 88 14.51 -27.24 12.49
C ILE A 88 14.74 -28.61 13.15
N ASP A 89 16.00 -29.01 13.32
CA ASP A 89 16.37 -30.32 13.86
C ASP A 89 15.86 -30.54 15.31
N LYS A 90 15.83 -29.47 16.12
CA LYS A 90 15.40 -29.51 17.53
C LYS A 90 13.95 -29.11 17.77
N GLY A 91 13.19 -28.76 16.72
CA GLY A 91 11.80 -28.31 16.89
C GLY A 91 11.66 -26.92 17.54
N MET A 92 12.67 -26.06 17.45
CA MET A 92 12.70 -24.73 18.08
C MET A 92 12.33 -23.62 17.09
N THR A 93 12.03 -22.43 17.61
CA THR A 93 11.89 -21.22 16.79
C THR A 93 13.26 -20.59 16.58
N TYR A 94 13.57 -20.17 15.35
CA TYR A 94 14.76 -19.36 15.07
C TYR A 94 14.46 -17.91 15.45
N SER A 95 15.21 -17.40 16.43
CA SER A 95 14.96 -16.09 17.01
C SER A 95 16.23 -15.27 17.19
N ILE A 96 16.08 -13.96 17.04
CA ILE A 96 17.14 -12.96 17.18
C ILE A 96 16.83 -12.11 18.43
N PRO A 97 17.80 -11.89 19.34
CA PRO A 97 17.60 -11.01 20.49
C PRO A 97 17.61 -9.54 20.09
N ILE A 98 16.73 -8.74 20.68
CA ILE A 98 16.69 -7.27 20.52
C ILE A 98 17.17 -6.61 21.81
N TYR A 99 18.00 -5.59 21.64
CA TYR A 99 18.45 -4.69 22.68
C TYR A 99 18.00 -3.27 22.35
N VAL A 100 17.58 -2.53 23.37
CA VAL A 100 17.11 -1.16 23.25
C VAL A 100 17.85 -0.30 24.25
N THR A 101 18.42 0.82 23.79
CA THR A 101 19.03 1.82 24.65
C THR A 101 17.94 2.77 25.15
N ILE A 102 17.78 2.83 26.47
CA ILE A 102 16.77 3.64 27.14
C ILE A 102 17.48 4.73 27.95
N ARG A 103 16.99 5.96 27.85
CA ARG A 103 17.38 7.07 28.72
C ARG A 103 16.26 7.36 29.70
N ILE A 104 16.60 7.48 30.98
CA ILE A 104 15.67 7.90 32.03
C ILE A 104 16.18 9.23 32.59
N THR A 105 15.32 10.25 32.57
CA THR A 105 15.63 11.60 33.04
C THR A 105 14.78 11.92 34.24
N ASP A 106 15.40 12.36 35.34
CA ASP A 106 14.68 12.96 36.47
C ASP A 106 14.29 14.40 36.08
N ILE A 107 12.99 14.68 36.10
CA ILE A 107 12.44 15.96 35.63
C ILE A 107 12.86 17.12 36.54
N ASN A 108 13.17 16.86 37.82
CA ASN A 108 13.54 17.90 38.78
C ASN A 108 15.01 18.26 38.71
N THR A 109 15.87 17.25 38.64
CA THR A 109 17.34 17.45 38.70
C THR A 109 17.93 17.58 37.30
N GLY A 110 17.25 17.10 36.26
CA GLY A 110 17.79 16.99 34.91
C GLY A 110 18.84 15.87 34.78
N GLU A 111 19.05 15.06 35.82
CA GLU A 111 19.99 13.95 35.77
C GLU A 111 19.47 12.87 34.81
N MET A 112 20.36 12.37 33.96
CA MET A 112 20.05 11.37 32.94
C MET A 112 20.82 10.09 33.22
N LYS A 113 20.14 8.96 33.04
CA LYS A 113 20.70 7.62 33.14
C LYS A 113 20.38 6.85 31.87
N GLU A 114 21.41 6.42 31.16
CA GLU A 114 21.27 5.56 29.97
C GLU A 114 21.63 4.12 30.30
N GLU A 115 20.75 3.19 29.93
CA GLU A 115 20.95 1.76 30.10
C GLU A 115 20.52 1.02 28.82
N GLU A 116 21.33 0.08 28.36
CA GLU A 116 20.92 -0.86 27.34
C GLU A 116 20.17 -2.03 27.98
N VAL A 117 18.96 -2.28 27.50
CA VAL A 117 18.09 -3.33 28.04
C VAL A 117 17.79 -4.40 27.01
N TYR A 118 17.68 -5.63 27.49
CA TYR A 118 17.18 -6.72 26.69
C TYR A 118 15.66 -6.61 26.54
N PHE A 119 15.19 -6.51 25.29
CA PHE A 119 13.80 -6.20 24.96
C PHE A 119 12.99 -7.43 24.51
N GLY A 120 13.65 -8.58 24.31
CA GLY A 120 13.01 -9.83 23.94
C GLY A 120 13.63 -10.49 22.73
N TYR A 121 13.05 -11.64 22.35
CA TYR A 121 13.37 -12.33 21.11
C TYR A 121 12.29 -12.05 20.07
N ILE A 122 12.70 -11.82 18.83
CA ILE A 122 11.79 -11.85 17.68
C ILE A 122 12.16 -13.01 16.76
N PRO A 123 11.19 -13.62 16.06
CA PRO A 123 11.48 -14.58 15.01
C PRO A 123 12.41 -13.97 13.95
N GLY A 124 13.52 -14.66 13.67
CA GLY A 124 14.51 -14.27 12.68
C GLY A 124 14.09 -14.69 11.26
N MET A 125 14.32 -13.84 10.27
CA MET A 125 14.17 -14.22 8.86
C MET A 125 15.45 -14.91 8.35
N THR A 126 15.30 -15.99 7.59
CA THR A 126 16.42 -16.67 6.91
C THR A 126 16.87 -15.89 5.67
N GLU A 127 18.05 -16.20 5.14
CA GLU A 127 18.53 -15.61 3.87
C GLU A 127 17.61 -15.90 2.67
N ARG A 128 16.75 -16.92 2.77
CA ARG A 128 15.75 -17.24 1.74
C ARG A 128 14.44 -16.45 1.89
N GLY A 129 14.26 -15.66 2.94
CA GLY A 129 12.99 -14.96 3.20
C GLY A 129 11.92 -15.86 3.85
N THR A 130 12.34 -16.79 4.71
CA THR A 130 11.44 -17.69 5.47
C THR A 130 11.63 -17.49 6.98
N PHE A 131 10.70 -18.00 7.78
CA PHE A 131 10.80 -18.03 9.25
C PHE A 131 10.73 -19.46 9.75
N VAL A 132 11.58 -19.84 10.72
CA VAL A 132 11.48 -21.15 11.38
C VAL A 132 10.72 -20.97 12.68
N ILE A 133 9.49 -21.48 12.76
CA ILE A 133 8.64 -21.41 13.95
C ILE A 133 8.34 -22.84 14.42
N ASN A 134 8.76 -23.16 15.65
CA ASN A 134 8.61 -24.49 16.24
C ASN A 134 9.10 -25.63 15.32
N GLY A 135 10.27 -25.42 14.71
CA GLY A 135 10.91 -26.36 13.79
C GLY A 135 10.36 -26.40 12.36
N ALA A 136 9.28 -25.68 12.06
CA ALA A 136 8.68 -25.65 10.72
C ALA A 136 8.97 -24.33 9.99
N GLU A 137 9.31 -24.42 8.70
CA GLU A 137 9.46 -23.22 7.86
C GLU A 137 8.10 -22.64 7.48
N ARG A 138 7.96 -21.33 7.66
CA ARG A 138 6.78 -20.52 7.38
C ARG A 138 7.13 -19.33 6.51
N VAL A 139 6.10 -18.78 5.87
CA VAL A 139 6.16 -17.54 5.10
C VAL A 139 5.06 -16.61 5.56
N VAL A 140 5.35 -15.31 5.59
CA VAL A 140 4.35 -14.28 5.80
C VAL A 140 3.96 -13.71 4.44
N VAL A 141 2.72 -13.99 4.03
CA VAL A 141 2.19 -13.55 2.73
C VAL A 141 1.91 -12.05 2.77
N ASN A 142 2.32 -11.34 1.72
CA ASN A 142 2.04 -9.91 1.57
C ASN A 142 0.54 -9.67 1.46
N GLN A 143 0.03 -8.64 2.15
CA GLN A 143 -1.40 -8.37 2.20
C GLN A 143 -1.75 -7.19 1.29
N LEU A 144 -2.69 -7.37 0.37
CA LEU A 144 -3.23 -6.28 -0.45
C LEU A 144 -4.46 -5.70 0.25
N VAL A 145 -4.37 -4.47 0.74
CA VAL A 145 -5.44 -3.78 1.47
C VAL A 145 -5.78 -2.45 0.82
N ARG A 146 -6.98 -1.95 1.09
CA ARG A 146 -7.32 -0.57 0.70
C ARG A 146 -6.42 0.39 1.48
N SER A 147 -5.83 1.35 0.78
CA SER A 147 -4.99 2.37 1.41
C SER A 147 -5.86 3.33 2.26
N PRO A 148 -5.32 3.92 3.34
CA PRO A 148 -5.96 5.05 4.00
C PRO A 148 -6.08 6.25 3.06
N GLY A 149 -6.96 7.21 3.37
CA GLY A 149 -7.11 8.45 2.61
C GLY A 149 -8.56 8.74 2.20
N LEU A 150 -8.72 9.63 1.21
CA LEU A 150 -10.02 10.09 0.71
C LEU A 150 -10.38 9.40 -0.61
N TYR A 151 -11.66 9.03 -0.75
CA TYR A 151 -12.18 8.33 -1.91
C TYR A 151 -13.54 8.87 -2.33
N PHE A 152 -13.75 9.06 -3.63
CA PHE A 152 -15.01 9.47 -4.21
C PHE A 152 -15.66 8.28 -4.90
N VAL A 153 -16.69 7.70 -4.29
CA VAL A 153 -17.30 6.46 -4.78
C VAL A 153 -18.80 6.62 -4.94
N LEU A 154 -19.36 5.84 -5.86
CA LEU A 154 -20.81 5.66 -5.98
C LEU A 154 -21.25 4.50 -5.08
N GLU A 155 -22.09 4.77 -4.09
CA GLU A 155 -22.76 3.74 -3.29
C GLU A 155 -24.15 3.47 -3.89
N GLU A 156 -24.33 2.30 -4.48
CA GLU A 156 -25.64 1.87 -4.97
C GLU A 156 -26.66 1.79 -3.83
N GLY A 157 -27.84 2.33 -4.07
CA GLY A 157 -28.95 2.23 -3.13
C GLY A 157 -29.44 0.78 -2.97
N LYS A 158 -30.11 0.49 -1.85
CA LYS A 158 -30.93 -0.73 -1.75
C LYS A 158 -32.04 -0.69 -2.82
N ALA A 159 -32.50 -1.86 -3.28
CA ALA A 159 -33.51 -2.01 -4.33
C ALA A 159 -34.60 -0.91 -4.29
N GLY A 160 -34.59 -0.02 -5.29
CA GLY A 160 -35.52 1.11 -5.43
C GLY A 160 -35.00 2.48 -4.99
N SER A 161 -33.83 2.58 -4.35
CA SER A 161 -33.18 3.86 -4.00
C SER A 161 -32.13 4.26 -5.04
N LYS A 162 -32.09 5.53 -5.43
CA LYS A 162 -31.02 6.07 -6.28
C LYS A 162 -29.65 5.90 -5.61
N SER A 163 -28.62 5.72 -6.43
CA SER A 163 -27.22 5.71 -6.00
C SER A 163 -26.84 7.05 -5.36
N MET A 164 -25.89 7.00 -4.44
CA MET A 164 -25.41 8.16 -3.68
C MET A 164 -23.93 8.36 -3.98
N PHE A 165 -23.52 9.60 -4.27
CA PHE A 165 -22.10 9.93 -4.36
C PHE A 165 -21.55 10.14 -2.95
N ILE A 166 -20.38 9.58 -2.67
CA ILE A 166 -19.79 9.61 -1.33
C ILE A 166 -18.32 9.97 -1.40
N ALA A 167 -17.94 10.99 -0.64
CA ALA A 167 -16.55 11.25 -0.28
C ALA A 167 -16.27 10.52 1.05
N HIS A 168 -15.39 9.53 1.01
CA HIS A 168 -15.14 8.59 2.09
C HIS A 168 -13.71 8.75 2.62
N PHE A 169 -13.58 9.24 3.85
CA PHE A 169 -12.32 9.32 4.57
C PHE A 169 -12.09 8.03 5.35
N LEU A 170 -11.02 7.32 4.98
CA LEU A 170 -10.60 6.06 5.59
C LEU A 170 -9.31 6.27 6.40
N PRO A 171 -9.38 6.27 7.74
CA PRO A 171 -8.19 6.31 8.57
C PRO A 171 -7.54 4.93 8.73
N VAL A 172 -6.27 4.91 9.15
CA VAL A 172 -5.62 3.70 9.70
C VAL A 172 -6.24 3.36 11.06
N ARG A 173 -6.50 4.39 11.87
CA ARG A 173 -7.03 4.29 13.23
C ARG A 173 -8.05 5.40 13.46
N GLY A 174 -9.22 5.06 14.02
CA GLY A 174 -10.29 6.02 14.30
C GLY A 174 -11.59 5.68 13.58
N ALA A 175 -12.60 6.55 13.73
CA ALA A 175 -13.91 6.39 13.11
C ALA A 175 -13.89 6.79 11.64
N TRP A 176 -14.66 6.12 10.78
CA TRP A 176 -14.80 6.53 9.39
C TRP A 176 -15.66 7.79 9.27
N PHE A 177 -15.29 8.68 8.36
CA PHE A 177 -16.04 9.89 8.05
C PHE A 177 -16.46 9.89 6.59
N GLU A 178 -17.73 10.15 6.34
CA GLU A 178 -18.31 10.12 4.99
C GLU A 178 -19.14 11.38 4.75
N ILE A 179 -18.92 12.03 3.61
CA ILE A 179 -19.79 13.08 3.08
C ILE A 179 -20.60 12.47 1.95
N LEU A 180 -21.91 12.64 1.99
CA LEU A 180 -22.84 12.06 1.05
C LEU A 180 -23.57 13.15 0.29
N LEU A 181 -23.65 12.99 -1.02
CA LEU A 181 -24.52 13.74 -1.89
C LEU A 181 -25.68 12.85 -2.33
N ASN A 182 -26.91 13.27 -2.03
CA ASN A 182 -28.11 12.57 -2.43
C ASN A 182 -28.70 13.16 -3.72
N PRO A 183 -28.64 12.48 -4.88
CA PRO A 183 -29.14 13.02 -6.14
C PRO A 183 -30.66 13.22 -6.19
N SER A 184 -31.42 12.60 -5.28
CA SER A 184 -32.88 12.81 -5.20
C SER A 184 -33.25 14.06 -4.42
N LYS A 185 -32.42 14.46 -3.46
CA LYS A 185 -32.69 15.59 -2.57
C LYS A 185 -31.80 16.80 -2.86
N ASN A 186 -30.69 16.60 -3.57
CA ASN A 186 -29.64 17.59 -3.80
C ASN A 186 -29.21 18.28 -2.51
N ILE A 187 -28.89 17.47 -1.49
CA ILE A 187 -28.36 17.95 -0.20
C ILE A 187 -27.06 17.20 0.13
N LEU A 188 -26.14 17.91 0.78
CA LEU A 188 -24.95 17.36 1.38
C LEU A 188 -25.24 16.91 2.81
N GLN A 189 -24.82 15.70 3.13
CA GLN A 189 -24.99 15.09 4.44
C GLN A 189 -23.64 14.55 4.92
N ALA A 190 -23.42 14.47 6.22
CA ALA A 190 -22.31 13.73 6.79
C ALA A 190 -22.80 12.45 7.49
N ARG A 191 -21.93 11.45 7.58
CA ARG A 191 -22.15 10.19 8.28
C ARG A 191 -20.87 9.78 8.98
N ILE A 192 -21.00 9.34 10.23
CA ILE A 192 -19.89 8.90 11.08
C ILE A 192 -20.05 7.41 11.31
N ASP A 193 -19.03 6.61 11.01
CA ASP A 193 -18.98 5.16 11.21
C ASP A 193 -20.24 4.42 10.71
N ARG A 194 -20.70 4.78 9.50
CA ARG A 194 -21.94 4.28 8.89
C ARG A 194 -23.22 4.46 9.73
N GLY A 195 -23.19 5.40 10.67
CA GLY A 195 -24.29 5.72 11.56
C GLY A 195 -25.39 6.56 10.90
N LYS A 196 -26.04 7.42 11.70
CA LYS A 196 -27.12 8.29 11.23
C LYS A 196 -26.58 9.40 10.33
N ARG A 197 -27.33 9.72 9.27
CA ARG A 197 -27.06 10.87 8.41
C ARG A 197 -27.38 12.16 9.16
N ILE A 198 -26.47 13.12 9.08
CA ILE A 198 -26.58 14.46 9.65
C ILE A 198 -26.40 15.48 8.53
N ASN A 199 -26.93 16.69 8.71
CA ASN A 199 -26.71 17.77 7.75
C ASN A 199 -25.21 18.16 7.80
N LEU A 200 -24.54 18.32 6.64
CA LEU A 200 -23.12 18.66 6.60
C LEU A 200 -22.84 20.04 7.23
N PHE A 201 -23.72 21.01 7.01
CA PHE A 201 -23.55 22.37 7.52
C PHE A 201 -23.72 22.46 9.04
N LEU A 202 -24.45 21.53 9.65
CA LEU A 202 -24.47 21.40 11.11
C LEU A 202 -23.07 21.08 11.66
N LEU A 203 -22.33 20.21 10.97
CA LEU A 203 -20.96 19.88 11.33
C LEU A 203 -20.03 21.07 11.09
N LEU A 204 -20.13 21.74 9.93
CA LEU A 204 -19.32 22.93 9.64
C LEU A 204 -19.56 24.06 10.65
N LYS A 205 -20.82 24.29 11.05
CA LYS A 205 -21.15 25.21 12.16
C LYS A 205 -20.43 24.85 13.45
N ALA A 206 -20.45 23.57 13.85
CA ALA A 206 -19.70 23.11 15.02
C ALA A 206 -18.18 23.30 14.86
N LEU A 207 -17.66 23.24 13.63
CA LEU A 207 -16.24 23.47 13.35
C LEU A 207 -15.85 24.96 13.30
N GLY A 208 -16.80 25.89 13.47
CA GLY A 208 -16.53 27.32 13.64
C GLY A 208 -17.05 28.24 12.53
N PHE A 209 -17.90 27.74 11.62
CA PHE A 209 -18.63 28.61 10.70
C PHE A 209 -19.82 29.25 11.43
N GLU A 210 -19.68 30.52 11.83
CA GLU A 210 -20.68 31.19 12.67
C GLU A 210 -21.92 31.63 11.86
N LYS A 211 -21.71 32.34 10.75
CA LYS A 211 -22.79 32.90 9.94
C LYS A 211 -23.25 31.92 8.87
N ASP A 212 -24.56 31.89 8.63
CA ASP A 212 -25.17 31.05 7.59
C ASP A 212 -24.62 31.37 6.19
N PHE A 213 -24.37 32.65 5.93
CA PHE A 213 -23.78 33.13 4.68
C PHE A 213 -22.36 32.57 4.43
N ASP A 214 -21.53 32.44 5.48
CA ASP A 214 -20.16 31.96 5.36
C ASP A 214 -20.09 30.46 4.98
N LEU A 215 -21.16 29.69 5.24
CA LEU A 215 -21.26 28.29 4.81
C LEU A 215 -21.41 28.14 3.30
N LEU A 216 -21.93 29.16 2.61
CA LEU A 216 -22.20 29.12 1.17
C LEU A 216 -20.99 29.55 0.33
N LYS A 217 -20.15 30.45 0.85
CA LYS A 217 -18.97 31.00 0.14
C LYS A 217 -18.06 29.93 -0.48
N PRO A 218 -17.70 28.82 0.22
CA PRO A 218 -16.84 27.79 -0.38
C PRO A 218 -17.47 27.11 -1.61
N PHE A 219 -18.79 27.14 -1.73
CA PHE A 219 -19.58 26.50 -2.77
C PHE A 219 -20.09 27.51 -3.80
N THR A 220 -19.31 28.55 -4.12
CA THR A 220 -19.68 29.56 -5.13
C THR A 220 -19.60 28.99 -6.54
N VAL A 221 -20.54 29.37 -7.40
CA VAL A 221 -20.57 29.06 -8.84
C VAL A 221 -20.69 30.37 -9.60
N SER A 222 -19.83 30.57 -10.60
CA SER A 222 -19.94 31.67 -11.55
C SER A 222 -20.90 31.26 -12.66
N VAL A 223 -21.95 32.05 -12.86
CA VAL A 223 -23.02 31.76 -13.82
C VAL A 223 -23.11 32.91 -14.80
N ASP A 224 -23.06 32.58 -16.08
CA ASP A 224 -23.27 33.54 -17.17
C ASP A 224 -24.74 33.93 -17.24
N THR A 225 -25.01 35.20 -17.53
CA THR A 225 -26.36 35.80 -17.50
C THR A 225 -27.01 35.83 -18.89
N PHE A 226 -26.44 35.16 -19.88
CA PHE A 226 -26.84 35.28 -21.29
C PHE A 226 -28.19 34.63 -21.62
N THR A 227 -28.62 33.60 -20.88
CA THR A 227 -29.89 32.92 -21.14
C THR A 227 -30.71 32.65 -19.88
N GLU A 228 -32.04 32.70 -20.02
CA GLU A 228 -32.97 32.38 -18.93
C GLU A 228 -32.84 30.93 -18.45
N ALA A 229 -32.51 30.02 -19.38
CA ALA A 229 -32.28 28.62 -19.08
C ALA A 229 -31.13 28.44 -18.08
N ASP A 230 -30.04 29.20 -18.26
CA ASP A 230 -28.85 29.13 -17.41
C ASP A 230 -29.12 29.65 -15.99
N LEU A 231 -29.95 30.69 -15.85
CA LEU A 231 -30.28 31.33 -14.57
C LEU A 231 -31.39 30.62 -13.79
N SER A 232 -32.38 30.03 -14.48
CA SER A 232 -33.58 29.45 -13.88
C SER A 232 -33.27 28.34 -12.87
N GLN A 233 -32.21 27.55 -13.09
CA GLN A 233 -31.79 26.48 -12.18
C GLN A 233 -31.22 27.00 -10.85
N TYR A 234 -30.85 28.28 -10.77
CA TYR A 234 -30.32 28.93 -9.59
C TYR A 234 -31.36 29.83 -8.88
N GLU A 235 -32.62 29.80 -9.31
CA GLU A 235 -33.67 30.54 -8.61
C GLU A 235 -33.73 30.15 -7.12
N GLY A 236 -33.74 31.15 -6.24
CA GLY A 236 -33.67 30.99 -4.78
C GLY A 236 -32.25 30.80 -4.22
N CYS A 237 -31.22 30.69 -5.06
CA CYS A 237 -29.84 30.65 -4.60
C CYS A 237 -29.36 32.02 -4.11
N THR A 238 -28.52 32.02 -3.09
CA THR A 238 -27.99 33.26 -2.50
C THR A 238 -26.88 33.86 -3.37
N ILE A 239 -26.91 35.17 -3.59
CA ILE A 239 -25.87 35.94 -4.26
C ILE A 239 -24.66 36.08 -3.32
N ILE A 240 -23.48 35.66 -3.78
CA ILE A 240 -22.25 35.63 -2.96
C ILE A 240 -21.46 36.94 -3.08
N GLU A 241 -21.38 37.50 -4.28
CA GLU A 241 -20.70 38.77 -4.55
C GLU A 241 -21.72 39.77 -5.06
N GLY A 242 -21.68 40.98 -4.50
CA GLY A 242 -22.58 42.06 -4.90
C GLY A 242 -22.21 42.59 -6.28
N PHE A 243 -23.22 43.08 -6.99
CA PHE A 243 -23.05 43.65 -8.32
C PHE A 243 -24.02 44.82 -8.50
N GLU A 244 -23.80 45.61 -9.55
CA GLU A 244 -24.64 46.76 -9.88
C GLU A 244 -25.43 46.48 -11.16
N ILE A 245 -26.74 46.70 -11.12
CA ILE A 245 -27.63 46.65 -12.29
C ILE A 245 -28.42 47.94 -12.37
N ASP A 246 -28.33 48.62 -13.51
CA ASP A 246 -29.12 49.84 -13.82
C ASP A 246 -29.07 50.92 -12.72
N GLY A 247 -27.94 51.03 -12.00
CA GLY A 247 -27.73 51.99 -10.90
C GLY A 247 -28.25 51.52 -9.53
N GLU A 248 -28.81 50.31 -9.42
CA GLU A 248 -29.15 49.64 -8.16
C GLU A 248 -28.03 48.68 -7.73
N GLN A 249 -27.52 48.86 -6.50
CA GLN A 249 -26.57 47.94 -5.88
C GLN A 249 -27.31 46.73 -5.29
N VAL A 250 -26.97 45.53 -5.74
CA VAL A 250 -27.46 44.27 -5.19
C VAL A 250 -26.44 43.77 -4.17
N GLU A 251 -26.83 43.73 -2.90
CA GLU A 251 -25.96 43.33 -1.80
C GLU A 251 -25.73 41.82 -1.74
N PRO A 252 -24.53 41.36 -1.33
CA PRO A 252 -24.27 39.97 -0.99
C PRO A 252 -25.27 39.43 0.05
N GLY A 253 -25.70 38.18 -0.10
CA GLY A 253 -26.65 37.53 0.81
C GLY A 253 -28.11 37.63 0.37
N THR A 254 -28.40 38.37 -0.70
CA THR A 254 -29.75 38.44 -1.28
C THR A 254 -30.06 37.19 -2.12
N PRO A 255 -31.30 36.66 -2.07
CA PRO A 255 -31.69 35.52 -2.90
C PRO A 255 -31.98 35.95 -4.34
N LEU A 256 -31.58 35.13 -5.31
CA LEU A 256 -31.92 35.31 -6.72
C LEU A 256 -33.41 35.05 -6.94
N THR A 257 -34.19 36.10 -7.13
CA THR A 257 -35.63 36.01 -7.40
C THR A 257 -35.91 36.03 -8.90
N HIS A 258 -37.07 35.51 -9.31
CA HIS A 258 -37.51 35.58 -10.72
C HIS A 258 -37.47 36.99 -11.30
N GLN A 259 -37.86 38.01 -10.53
CA GLN A 259 -37.80 39.42 -10.95
C GLN A 259 -36.36 39.89 -11.20
N LEU A 260 -35.40 39.40 -10.42
CA LEU A 260 -33.99 39.76 -10.58
C LEU A 260 -33.39 39.04 -11.80
N ILE A 261 -33.84 37.82 -12.12
CA ILE A 261 -33.47 37.09 -13.34
C ILE A 261 -33.92 37.86 -14.58
N GLU A 262 -35.16 38.33 -14.63
CA GLU A 262 -35.66 39.15 -15.76
C GLU A 262 -34.82 40.42 -15.95
N LYS A 263 -34.48 41.11 -14.85
CA LYS A 263 -33.59 42.28 -14.89
C LYS A 263 -32.20 41.94 -15.42
N LEU A 264 -31.61 40.84 -14.94
CA LEU A 264 -30.28 40.36 -15.36
C LEU A 264 -30.22 40.12 -16.87
N LEU A 265 -31.23 39.48 -17.44
CA LEU A 265 -31.32 39.20 -18.88
C LEU A 265 -31.40 40.46 -19.75
N SER A 266 -31.92 41.56 -19.20
CA SER A 266 -31.97 42.88 -19.87
C SER A 266 -30.77 43.78 -19.59
N SER A 267 -29.85 43.37 -18.71
CA SER A 267 -28.71 44.17 -18.24
C SER A 267 -27.41 43.87 -19.00
N ASN A 268 -26.37 44.67 -18.76
CA ASN A 268 -25.01 44.46 -19.28
C ASN A 268 -24.10 43.64 -18.33
N VAL A 269 -24.64 43.04 -17.27
CA VAL A 269 -23.83 42.18 -16.39
C VAL A 269 -23.58 40.86 -17.11
N GLU A 270 -22.31 40.48 -17.32
CA GLU A 270 -21.95 39.26 -18.09
C GLU A 270 -22.03 37.98 -17.26
N SER A 271 -21.68 38.05 -15.96
CA SER A 271 -21.65 36.90 -15.07
C SER A 271 -21.91 37.30 -13.62
N ILE A 272 -22.52 36.41 -12.84
CA ILE A 272 -22.77 36.60 -11.39
C ILE A 272 -22.28 35.40 -10.57
N ASN A 273 -21.89 35.65 -9.33
CA ASN A 273 -21.42 34.63 -8.39
C ASN A 273 -22.52 34.24 -7.40
N LEU A 274 -22.99 33.01 -7.50
CA LEU A 274 -24.13 32.47 -6.75
C LEU A 274 -23.71 31.27 -5.89
N ALA A 275 -24.46 31.00 -4.82
CA ALA A 275 -24.32 29.77 -4.06
C ALA A 275 -24.73 28.56 -4.92
N HIS A 276 -23.97 27.47 -4.85
CA HIS A 276 -24.32 26.23 -5.53
C HIS A 276 -25.70 25.72 -5.06
N PRO A 277 -26.62 25.29 -5.96
CA PRO A 277 -27.98 24.88 -5.59
C PRO A 277 -28.05 23.79 -4.51
N VAL A 278 -27.11 22.84 -4.55
CA VAL A 278 -26.98 21.80 -3.50
C VAL A 278 -26.60 22.41 -2.14
N ALA A 279 -25.68 23.38 -2.11
CA ALA A 279 -25.27 24.05 -0.87
C ALA A 279 -26.43 24.88 -0.30
N GLN A 280 -27.16 25.60 -1.15
CA GLN A 280 -28.37 26.35 -0.79
C GLN A 280 -29.42 25.43 -0.14
N ARG A 281 -29.78 24.32 -0.79
CA ARG A 281 -30.73 23.33 -0.23
C ARG A 281 -30.24 22.68 1.06
N THR A 282 -28.92 22.53 1.20
CA THR A 282 -28.30 22.02 2.43
C THR A 282 -28.50 23.01 3.58
N LEU A 283 -28.33 24.31 3.33
CA LEU A 283 -28.60 25.37 4.30
C LEU A 283 -30.09 25.45 4.67
N GLU A 284 -30.98 25.44 3.69
CA GLU A 284 -32.44 25.43 3.94
C GLU A 284 -32.86 24.24 4.80
N ASN A 285 -32.27 23.06 4.55
CA ASN A 285 -32.50 21.89 5.37
C ASN A 285 -31.96 22.03 6.79
N LEU A 286 -30.84 22.74 7.00
CA LEU A 286 -30.32 23.05 8.32
C LEU A 286 -31.31 23.96 9.06
N VAL A 287 -31.68 25.09 8.45
CA VAL A 287 -32.59 26.09 9.03
C VAL A 287 -33.94 25.46 9.37
N LYS A 288 -34.50 24.64 8.48
CA LYS A 288 -35.77 23.93 8.71
C LYS A 288 -35.75 23.01 9.93
N ASN A 289 -34.62 22.37 10.22
CA ASN A 289 -34.53 21.37 11.28
C ASN A 289 -34.02 21.93 12.61
N TYR A 290 -33.26 23.04 12.59
CA TYR A 290 -32.54 23.56 13.75
C TYR A 290 -32.81 25.05 14.04
N GLY A 291 -33.52 25.76 13.16
CA GLY A 291 -33.76 27.20 13.26
C GLY A 291 -32.71 28.05 12.54
N GLU A 292 -33.00 29.34 12.38
CA GLU A 292 -32.08 30.34 11.80
C GLU A 292 -30.98 30.73 12.80
N ASN A 293 -29.80 31.12 12.30
CA ASN A 293 -28.70 31.67 13.12
C ASN A 293 -28.25 30.76 14.28
N LEU A 294 -28.28 29.44 14.08
CA LEU A 294 -27.80 28.45 15.04
C LEU A 294 -26.36 28.76 15.47
N SER A 295 -26.11 28.91 16.77
CA SER A 295 -24.76 29.19 17.28
C SER A 295 -23.84 27.95 17.22
N THR A 296 -22.52 28.16 17.24
CA THR A 296 -21.51 27.09 17.27
C THR A 296 -21.75 26.11 18.43
N ASP A 297 -22.08 26.62 19.62
CA ASP A 297 -22.31 25.81 20.81
C ASP A 297 -23.60 24.99 20.72
N GLU A 298 -24.67 25.55 20.16
CA GLU A 298 -25.91 24.82 19.89
C GLU A 298 -25.72 23.75 18.81
N ALA A 299 -24.88 24.02 17.80
CA ALA A 299 -24.50 23.04 16.79
C ALA A 299 -23.75 21.85 17.41
N TYR A 300 -22.78 22.10 18.31
CA TYR A 300 -22.10 21.05 19.08
C TYR A 300 -23.09 20.19 19.87
N LEU A 301 -23.99 20.80 20.62
CA LEU A 301 -24.98 20.09 21.44
C LEU A 301 -25.95 19.28 20.58
N SER A 302 -26.39 19.84 19.46
CA SER A 302 -27.31 19.19 18.51
C SER A 302 -26.65 17.99 17.83
N LEU A 303 -25.39 18.15 17.40
CA LEU A 303 -24.58 17.07 16.86
C LEU A 303 -24.37 15.96 17.89
N PHE A 304 -23.97 16.31 19.12
CA PHE A 304 -23.74 15.34 20.19
C PHE A 304 -25.01 14.57 20.56
N LYS A 305 -26.17 15.24 20.72
CA LYS A 305 -27.46 14.57 20.93
C LYS A 305 -27.78 13.55 19.84
N ARG A 306 -27.42 13.84 18.59
CA ARG A 306 -27.70 12.97 17.45
C ARG A 306 -26.80 11.74 17.42
N LEU A 307 -25.53 11.91 17.78
CA LEU A 307 -24.52 10.84 17.81
C LEU A 307 -24.61 9.99 19.09
N LYS A 308 -24.96 10.60 20.23
CA LYS A 308 -25.06 9.99 21.56
C LYS A 308 -26.42 10.31 22.21
N PRO A 309 -27.52 9.72 21.72
CA PRO A 309 -28.87 10.05 22.18
C PRO A 309 -29.13 9.68 23.65
N ASN A 310 -28.34 8.77 24.22
CA ASN A 310 -28.51 8.28 25.60
C ASN A 310 -27.67 9.07 26.63
N GLU A 311 -26.86 10.04 26.19
CA GLU A 311 -26.00 10.83 27.07
C GLU A 311 -26.54 12.25 27.19
N ILE A 312 -26.47 12.83 28.39
CA ILE A 312 -26.88 14.22 28.61
C ILE A 312 -25.85 15.13 27.94
N PRO A 313 -26.25 15.95 26.96
CA PRO A 313 -25.34 16.79 26.21
C PRO A 313 -24.83 17.94 27.09
N ARG A 314 -23.52 17.98 27.30
CA ARG A 314 -22.81 19.09 27.93
C ARG A 314 -21.83 19.68 26.92
N ILE A 315 -21.67 21.00 26.90
CA ILE A 315 -20.87 21.65 25.86
C ILE A 315 -19.43 21.17 25.81
N ASN A 316 -18.76 21.08 26.96
CA ASN A 316 -17.37 20.58 27.05
C ASN A 316 -17.26 19.12 26.63
N ALA A 317 -18.25 18.29 26.98
CA ALA A 317 -18.28 16.88 26.57
C ALA A 317 -18.49 16.76 25.05
N ALA A 318 -19.37 17.57 24.47
CA ALA A 318 -19.63 17.60 23.03
C ALA A 318 -18.41 18.06 22.23
N LYS A 319 -17.75 19.15 22.65
CA LYS A 319 -16.50 19.65 22.05
C LYS A 319 -15.39 18.60 22.11
N ASN A 320 -15.14 18.04 23.30
CA ASN A 320 -14.13 16.99 23.48
C ASN A 320 -14.46 15.72 22.68
N TYR A 321 -15.73 15.36 22.53
CA TYR A 321 -16.13 14.21 21.74
C TYR A 321 -15.80 14.39 20.26
N LEU A 322 -16.15 15.53 19.66
CA LEU A 322 -15.82 15.80 18.26
C LEU A 322 -14.30 15.91 18.04
N TYR A 323 -13.59 16.59 18.94
CA TYR A 323 -12.13 16.67 18.90
C TYR A 323 -11.48 15.28 18.89
N ASN A 324 -11.90 14.41 19.82
CA ASN A 324 -11.40 13.05 19.94
C ASN A 324 -11.79 12.11 18.78
N LEU A 325 -12.79 12.47 17.97
CA LEU A 325 -13.18 11.66 16.82
C LEU A 325 -12.23 11.82 15.63
N TYR A 326 -11.78 13.04 15.34
CA TYR A 326 -11.09 13.35 14.08
C TYR A 326 -9.84 14.23 14.20
N PHE A 327 -9.70 14.99 15.29
CA PHE A 327 -8.68 16.03 15.45
C PHE A 327 -7.63 15.67 16.51
N ASN A 328 -7.80 14.56 17.22
CA ASN A 328 -6.85 14.07 18.22
C ASN A 328 -5.97 12.95 17.63
N GLU A 329 -4.67 13.23 17.50
CA GLU A 329 -3.65 12.32 16.96
C GLU A 329 -3.52 11.00 17.75
N GLU A 330 -3.87 10.99 19.03
CA GLU A 330 -3.86 9.77 19.84
C GLU A 330 -5.03 8.82 19.51
N ARG A 331 -6.11 9.32 18.90
CA ARG A 331 -7.36 8.57 18.67
C ARG A 331 -7.70 8.40 17.21
N PHE A 332 -7.22 9.30 16.36
CA PHE A 332 -7.46 9.30 14.93
C PHE A 332 -6.13 9.48 14.18
N GLU A 333 -5.92 8.69 13.13
CA GLU A 333 -4.67 8.69 12.37
C GLU A 333 -4.91 8.23 10.93
N LEU A 334 -4.57 9.08 9.98
CA LEU A 334 -4.61 8.80 8.54
C LEU A 334 -3.37 8.05 8.05
N SER A 335 -2.26 8.11 8.79
CA SER A 335 -0.88 7.85 8.34
C SER A 335 -0.40 8.81 7.24
N GLU A 336 0.91 8.85 7.03
CA GLU A 336 1.55 9.63 5.97
C GLU A 336 0.94 9.31 4.60
N VAL A 337 0.68 8.03 4.31
CA VAL A 337 0.03 7.59 3.07
C VAL A 337 -1.37 8.18 2.92
N GLY A 338 -2.16 8.17 3.99
CA GLY A 338 -3.52 8.71 3.96
C GLY A 338 -3.53 10.22 3.78
N ARG A 339 -2.60 10.92 4.44
CA ARG A 339 -2.43 12.37 4.29
C ARG A 339 -1.95 12.74 2.88
N TYR A 340 -0.94 12.05 2.36
CA TYR A 340 -0.47 12.21 0.97
C TYR A 340 -1.60 12.07 -0.05
N LYS A 341 -2.44 11.03 0.08
CA LYS A 341 -3.60 10.84 -0.81
C LYS A 341 -4.65 11.95 -0.71
N ILE A 342 -4.91 12.45 0.49
CA ILE A 342 -5.82 13.58 0.70
C ILE A 342 -5.24 14.84 0.04
N ASN A 343 -3.97 15.15 0.30
CA ASN A 343 -3.26 16.29 -0.27
C ASN A 343 -3.31 16.27 -1.81
N LYS A 344 -2.94 15.13 -2.42
CA LYS A 344 -2.98 14.95 -3.89
C LYS A 344 -4.38 15.14 -4.46
N LYS A 345 -5.41 14.53 -3.87
CA LYS A 345 -6.80 14.64 -4.36
C LYS A 345 -7.36 16.05 -4.23
N LEU A 346 -7.17 16.68 -3.06
CA LEU A 346 -7.77 17.99 -2.78
C LEU A 346 -7.03 19.14 -3.47
N SER A 347 -5.77 18.96 -3.87
CA SER A 347 -5.02 19.93 -4.68
C SER A 347 -5.73 20.28 -6.00
N THR A 348 -6.53 19.37 -6.55
CA THR A 348 -7.30 19.61 -7.79
C THR A 348 -8.37 20.71 -7.69
N VAL A 349 -8.86 21.00 -6.48
CA VAL A 349 -9.90 22.01 -6.20
C VAL A 349 -9.41 23.13 -5.30
N TYR A 350 -8.19 23.03 -4.79
CA TYR A 350 -7.65 23.98 -3.82
C TYR A 350 -7.41 25.38 -4.40
N PRO A 351 -6.82 25.56 -5.60
CA PRO A 351 -6.66 26.89 -6.19
C PRO A 351 -8.00 27.61 -6.39
N GLU A 352 -9.02 26.88 -6.84
CA GLU A 352 -10.36 27.41 -7.04
C GLU A 352 -11.00 27.80 -5.69
N TYR A 353 -10.82 26.99 -4.66
CA TYR A 353 -11.26 27.31 -3.30
C TYR A 353 -10.60 28.58 -2.75
N LEU A 354 -9.29 28.75 -2.92
CA LEU A 354 -8.56 29.96 -2.48
C LEU A 354 -9.11 31.21 -3.16
N LYS A 355 -9.31 31.15 -4.49
CA LYS A 355 -9.91 32.24 -5.26
C LYS A 355 -11.31 32.60 -4.77
N LYS A 356 -12.17 31.61 -4.54
CA LYS A 356 -13.55 31.80 -4.04
C LYS A 356 -13.61 32.37 -2.62
N MET A 357 -12.59 32.10 -1.81
CA MET A 357 -12.49 32.63 -0.46
C MET A 357 -11.81 34.01 -0.39
N GLY A 358 -11.35 34.55 -1.52
CA GLY A 358 -10.60 35.81 -1.57
C GLY A 358 -9.25 35.72 -0.86
N ILE A 359 -8.66 34.52 -0.79
CA ILE A 359 -7.36 34.29 -0.17
C ILE A 359 -6.30 34.45 -1.24
N ASP A 360 -5.53 35.54 -1.16
CA ASP A 360 -4.40 35.78 -2.05
C ASP A 360 -3.23 34.85 -1.66
N SER A 361 -3.09 33.76 -2.42
CA SER A 361 -2.06 32.75 -2.21
C SER A 361 -1.64 32.18 -3.57
N GLU A 362 -0.34 32.17 -3.82
CA GLU A 362 0.26 31.54 -5.01
C GLU A 362 0.33 30.00 -4.89
N ALA A 363 -0.12 29.43 -3.77
CA ALA A 363 -0.08 27.99 -3.54
C ALA A 363 -0.99 27.25 -4.52
N GLN A 364 -0.38 26.46 -5.40
CA GLN A 364 -1.10 25.63 -6.37
C GLN A 364 -1.54 24.28 -5.79
N GLU A 365 -0.94 23.85 -4.68
CA GLU A 365 -1.15 22.54 -4.09
C GLU A 365 -1.65 22.65 -2.65
N TYR A 366 -2.55 21.74 -2.28
CA TYR A 366 -3.00 21.57 -0.90
C TYR A 366 -2.03 20.66 -0.17
N ASN A 367 -1.18 21.25 0.67
CA ASN A 367 -0.17 20.51 1.42
C ASN A 367 -0.33 20.76 2.93
N VAL A 368 -0.94 19.80 3.62
CA VAL A 368 -1.06 19.78 5.07
C VAL A 368 -0.18 18.69 5.65
N ASP A 369 0.62 19.07 6.65
CA ASP A 369 1.53 18.16 7.36
C ASP A 369 0.95 17.77 8.73
N THR A 370 -0.22 17.11 8.72
CA THR A 370 -0.84 16.55 9.93
C THR A 370 -1.50 15.21 9.62
N ASN A 371 -1.43 14.26 10.56
CA ASN A 371 -2.02 12.92 10.38
C ASN A 371 -3.49 12.80 10.84
N VAL A 372 -4.10 13.92 11.24
CA VAL A 372 -5.51 14.05 11.63
C VAL A 372 -6.28 14.88 10.61
N LEU A 373 -7.60 14.79 10.56
CA LEU A 373 -8.39 15.60 9.63
C LEU A 373 -8.33 17.08 10.02
N THR A 374 -8.35 17.96 9.02
CA THR A 374 -8.54 19.39 9.19
C THR A 374 -9.96 19.80 8.80
N LYS A 375 -10.33 21.06 9.05
CA LYS A 375 -11.65 21.57 8.65
C LYS A 375 -11.70 21.77 7.14
N GLU A 376 -10.58 22.21 6.59
CA GLU A 376 -10.30 22.43 5.17
C GLU A 376 -10.44 21.12 4.39
N ASP A 377 -9.95 20.00 4.93
CA ASP A 377 -10.14 18.66 4.34
C ASP A 377 -11.62 18.38 4.06
N ILE A 378 -12.50 18.68 5.02
CA ILE A 378 -13.93 18.39 4.95
C ILE A 378 -14.60 19.30 3.91
N VAL A 379 -14.24 20.59 3.90
CA VAL A 379 -14.82 21.57 2.96
C VAL A 379 -14.37 21.27 1.53
N LEU A 380 -13.07 21.08 1.29
CA LEU A 380 -12.53 20.77 -0.03
C LEU A 380 -13.05 19.43 -0.55
N ALA A 381 -13.19 18.42 0.31
CA ALA A 381 -13.79 17.16 -0.11
C ALA A 381 -15.27 17.31 -0.49
N ALA A 382 -16.03 18.17 0.19
CA ALA A 382 -17.41 18.46 -0.20
C ALA A 382 -17.49 19.18 -1.55
N ILE A 383 -16.58 20.12 -1.82
CA ILE A 383 -16.47 20.82 -3.11
C ILE A 383 -16.13 19.83 -4.23
N HIS A 384 -15.08 19.02 -4.02
CA HIS A 384 -14.67 18.02 -5.00
C HIS A 384 -15.76 16.97 -5.24
N LEU A 385 -16.54 16.60 -4.21
CA LEU A 385 -17.68 15.69 -4.37
C LEU A 385 -18.76 16.24 -5.31
N LEU A 386 -18.99 17.56 -5.31
CA LEU A 386 -19.92 18.19 -6.26
C LEU A 386 -19.37 18.11 -7.69
N ARG A 387 -18.10 18.46 -7.88
CA ARG A 387 -17.42 18.37 -9.20
C ARG A 387 -17.46 16.94 -9.77
N VAL A 388 -17.07 15.94 -8.99
CA VAL A 388 -17.07 14.53 -9.44
C VAL A 388 -18.49 14.00 -9.66
N SER A 389 -19.52 14.61 -9.06
CA SER A 389 -20.90 14.22 -9.35
C SER A 389 -21.39 14.66 -10.73
N GLU A 390 -20.75 15.69 -11.30
CA GLU A 390 -20.97 16.17 -12.68
C GLU A 390 -20.11 15.39 -13.69
N HIS A 391 -18.99 14.82 -13.22
CA HIS A 391 -18.03 14.02 -13.98
C HIS A 391 -17.86 12.60 -13.39
N PRO A 392 -18.85 11.69 -13.54
CA PRO A 392 -18.81 10.35 -12.95
C PRO A 392 -17.62 9.48 -13.41
N GLU A 393 -17.00 9.81 -14.54
CA GLU A 393 -15.78 9.19 -15.05
C GLU A 393 -14.54 9.39 -14.15
N GLU A 394 -14.55 10.39 -13.28
CA GLU A 394 -13.48 10.67 -12.32
C GLU A 394 -13.66 9.94 -10.98
N LEU A 395 -14.73 9.14 -10.83
CA LEU A 395 -14.98 8.38 -9.62
C LEU A 395 -13.92 7.31 -9.35
N ASP A 396 -13.53 7.19 -8.08
CA ASP A 396 -12.63 6.15 -7.63
C ASP A 396 -13.29 4.77 -7.75
N THR A 397 -12.61 3.85 -8.44
CA THR A 397 -12.95 2.44 -8.35
C THR A 397 -12.25 1.81 -7.15
N LYS A 398 -12.98 0.95 -6.43
CA LYS A 398 -12.45 0.26 -5.24
C LYS A 398 -11.30 -0.69 -5.59
N ASP A 399 -11.25 -1.14 -6.85
CA ASP A 399 -10.32 -2.15 -7.32
C ASP A 399 -9.05 -1.60 -7.96
N HIS A 400 -9.03 -0.31 -8.30
CA HIS A 400 -7.84 0.38 -8.82
C HIS A 400 -6.63 0.18 -7.89
N LEU A 401 -5.47 -0.14 -8.45
CA LEU A 401 -4.27 -0.36 -7.64
C LEU A 401 -3.71 0.90 -6.99
N GLY A 402 -4.00 2.11 -7.50
CA GLY A 402 -3.72 3.36 -6.77
C GLY A 402 -4.56 3.52 -5.49
N ASN A 403 -5.59 2.67 -5.33
CA ASN A 403 -6.45 2.63 -4.15
C ASN A 403 -6.12 1.46 -3.21
N LYS A 404 -5.22 0.55 -3.62
CA LYS A 404 -4.78 -0.58 -2.83
C LYS A 404 -3.27 -0.52 -2.59
N ARG A 405 -2.83 -0.81 -1.38
CA ARG A 405 -1.40 -0.91 -1.04
C ARG A 405 -1.06 -2.28 -0.50
N VAL A 406 0.19 -2.66 -0.67
CA VAL A 406 0.76 -3.90 -0.18
C VAL A 406 1.34 -3.63 1.20
N ARG A 407 0.77 -4.29 2.22
CA ARG A 407 1.40 -4.43 3.53
C ARG A 407 2.39 -5.56 3.47
N THR A 408 3.65 -5.23 3.67
CA THR A 408 4.77 -6.16 3.66
C THR A 408 4.94 -6.82 5.03
N VAL A 409 5.75 -7.88 5.09
CA VAL A 409 6.00 -8.64 6.33
C VAL A 409 6.48 -7.76 7.48
N GLY A 410 7.41 -6.84 7.23
CA GLY A 410 7.94 -5.91 8.22
C GLY A 410 6.89 -4.97 8.77
N GLU A 411 6.05 -4.38 7.91
CA GLU A 411 4.93 -3.52 8.34
C GLU A 411 3.89 -4.32 9.16
N LEU A 412 3.58 -5.55 8.75
CA LEU A 412 2.68 -6.42 9.52
C LEU A 412 3.25 -6.75 10.90
N MET A 413 4.56 -7.01 10.99
CA MET A 413 5.26 -7.23 12.26
C MET A 413 5.30 -5.95 13.10
N GLN A 414 5.49 -4.78 12.49
CA GLN A 414 5.45 -3.48 13.15
C GLN A 414 4.08 -3.21 13.77
N ILE A 415 2.98 -3.46 13.05
CA ILE A 415 1.61 -3.30 13.57
C ILE A 415 1.37 -4.19 14.79
N GLU A 416 1.82 -5.44 14.75
CA GLU A 416 1.68 -6.36 15.89
C GLU A 416 2.57 -5.97 17.07
N PHE A 417 3.77 -5.45 16.77
CA PHE A 417 4.68 -4.88 17.77
C PHE A 417 4.06 -3.64 18.43
N GLU A 418 3.53 -2.69 17.66
CA GLU A 418 2.86 -1.47 18.16
C GLU A 418 1.66 -1.82 19.04
N ARG A 419 0.84 -2.78 18.61
CA ARG A 419 -0.31 -3.24 19.41
C ARG A 419 0.14 -3.84 20.76
N ALA A 420 1.26 -4.54 20.79
CA ALA A 420 1.82 -5.08 22.02
C ALA A 420 2.44 -4.00 22.89
N PHE A 421 3.20 -3.08 22.29
CA PHE A 421 3.87 -1.99 22.97
C PHE A 421 2.88 -0.99 23.57
N SER A 422 1.78 -0.67 22.89
CA SER A 422 0.72 0.22 23.40
C SER A 422 0.15 -0.26 24.74
N ARG A 423 0.08 -1.59 24.97
CA ARG A 423 -0.30 -2.16 26.27
C ARG A 423 0.81 -2.02 27.31
N MET A 424 2.06 -2.18 26.89
CA MET A 424 3.22 -2.05 27.77
C MET A 424 3.51 -0.60 28.16
N HIS A 425 3.24 0.36 27.28
CA HIS A 425 3.39 1.79 27.53
C HIS A 425 2.74 2.22 28.85
N ARG A 426 1.48 1.83 29.07
CA ARG A 426 0.76 2.12 30.33
C ARG A 426 1.43 1.48 31.54
N LEU A 427 1.91 0.24 31.40
CA LEU A 427 2.62 -0.45 32.49
C LEU A 427 3.96 0.21 32.83
N ILE A 428 4.67 0.74 31.84
CA ILE A 428 5.91 1.49 32.05
C ILE A 428 5.58 2.80 32.79
N GLN A 429 4.56 3.53 32.33
CA GLN A 429 4.12 4.77 32.98
C GLN A 429 3.70 4.55 34.44
N ASP A 430 2.91 3.51 34.72
CA ASP A 430 2.47 3.17 36.08
C ASP A 430 3.67 2.81 36.98
N LYS A 431 4.64 2.04 36.46
CA LYS A 431 5.86 1.69 37.20
C LYS A 431 6.74 2.90 37.49
N LEU A 432 6.92 3.81 36.52
CA LEU A 432 7.69 5.04 36.70
C LEU A 432 7.09 5.91 37.79
N THR A 433 5.76 5.97 37.86
CA THR A 433 5.00 6.76 38.85
C THR A 433 5.19 6.27 40.29
N VAL A 434 5.57 5.01 40.50
CA VAL A 434 5.84 4.43 41.83
C VAL A 434 7.27 4.68 42.30
N GLN A 435 8.19 5.04 41.40
CA GLN A 435 9.61 5.24 41.74
C GLN A 435 9.87 6.61 42.37
N ASN A 436 10.87 6.69 43.25
CA ASN A 436 11.19 7.91 44.00
C ASN A 436 12.63 8.44 43.80
N THR A 437 13.53 7.67 43.18
CA THR A 437 14.95 8.05 43.02
C THR A 437 15.53 7.40 41.78
N LEU A 438 16.21 8.18 40.94
CA LEU A 438 16.78 7.75 39.66
C LEU A 438 17.72 6.54 39.79
N ASP A 439 18.61 6.53 40.79
CA ASP A 439 19.58 5.46 41.01
C ASP A 439 18.96 4.08 41.23
N LYS A 440 17.75 4.04 41.81
CA LYS A 440 17.03 2.79 42.10
C LYS A 440 16.25 2.27 40.90
N ILE A 441 16.09 3.08 39.85
CA ILE A 441 15.38 2.68 38.65
C ILE A 441 16.35 1.89 37.77
N SER A 442 16.06 0.60 37.59
CA SER A 442 16.66 -0.21 36.55
C SER A 442 15.73 -0.21 35.34
N ALA A 443 16.23 0.19 34.17
CA ALA A 443 15.46 0.22 32.93
C ALA A 443 14.95 -1.20 32.57
N GLN A 444 15.74 -2.24 32.86
CA GLN A 444 15.35 -3.63 32.64
C GLN A 444 14.10 -4.05 33.44
N SER A 445 13.87 -3.45 34.62
CA SER A 445 12.70 -3.76 35.46
C SER A 445 11.40 -3.14 34.93
N LEU A 446 11.51 -2.09 34.13
CA LEU A 446 10.37 -1.41 33.51
C LEU A 446 9.82 -2.22 32.34
N ILE A 447 10.71 -2.81 31.54
CA ILE A 447 10.38 -3.56 30.33
C ILE A 447 9.87 -4.97 30.65
N ASN A 448 8.73 -5.34 30.05
CA ASN A 448 8.21 -6.71 30.09
C ASN A 448 8.29 -7.36 28.70
N ALA A 449 9.46 -7.93 28.40
CA ALA A 449 9.72 -8.61 27.13
C ALA A 449 8.70 -9.71 26.79
N ARG A 450 8.08 -10.36 27.80
CA ARG A 450 7.12 -11.46 27.58
C ARG A 450 5.88 -11.01 26.83
N ILE A 451 5.38 -9.79 27.06
CA ILE A 451 4.19 -9.26 26.38
C ILE A 451 4.45 -9.14 24.87
N MET A 452 5.63 -8.62 24.52
CA MET A 452 6.06 -8.43 23.12
C MET A 452 6.22 -9.78 22.42
N MET A 453 7.00 -10.69 23.04
CA MET A 453 7.24 -12.03 22.49
C MET A 453 5.92 -12.79 22.27
N THR A 454 5.01 -12.76 23.24
CA THR A 454 3.73 -13.49 23.14
C THR A 454 2.87 -12.99 21.98
N SER A 455 2.80 -11.68 21.78
CA SER A 455 2.00 -11.08 20.68
C SER A 455 2.56 -11.47 19.31
N ILE A 456 3.88 -11.40 19.14
CA ILE A 456 4.54 -11.76 17.87
C ILE A 456 4.44 -13.26 17.62
N HIS A 457 4.67 -14.11 18.63
CA HIS A 457 4.47 -15.55 18.48
C HIS A 457 3.02 -15.90 18.14
N GLN A 458 2.04 -15.20 18.72
CA GLN A 458 0.62 -15.39 18.40
C GLN A 458 0.33 -15.02 16.94
N PHE A 459 0.91 -13.93 16.42
CA PHE A 459 0.81 -13.60 15.00
C PHE A 459 1.28 -14.75 14.10
N PHE A 460 2.47 -15.30 14.36
CA PHE A 460 2.98 -16.42 13.56
C PHE A 460 2.16 -17.71 13.72
N ALA A 461 1.54 -17.94 14.87
CA ALA A 461 0.74 -19.13 15.13
C ALA A 461 -0.67 -19.07 14.54
N THR A 462 -1.36 -17.93 14.64
CA THR A 462 -2.80 -17.82 14.33
C THR A 462 -3.14 -16.99 13.11
N SER A 463 -2.22 -16.15 12.60
CA SER A 463 -2.50 -15.30 11.45
C SER A 463 -2.71 -16.13 10.19
N GLN A 464 -3.73 -15.78 9.40
CA GLN A 464 -3.95 -16.36 8.07
C GLN A 464 -2.84 -16.00 7.08
N LEU A 465 -2.06 -14.96 7.37
CA LEU A 465 -0.93 -14.52 6.55
C LEU A 465 0.35 -15.31 6.87
N SER A 466 0.46 -15.90 8.07
CA SER A 466 1.58 -16.77 8.45
C SER A 466 1.28 -18.22 8.09
N GLN A 467 1.70 -18.63 6.90
CA GLN A 467 1.39 -19.94 6.33
C GLN A 467 2.60 -20.85 6.42
N PHE A 468 2.37 -22.17 6.47
CA PHE A 468 3.45 -23.12 6.23
C PHE A 468 4.01 -22.89 4.83
N MET A 469 5.33 -22.90 4.70
CA MET A 469 5.95 -22.72 3.40
C MET A 469 5.53 -23.85 2.46
N ASP A 470 5.26 -23.48 1.21
CA ASP A 470 4.99 -24.44 0.13
C ASP A 470 6.34 -24.81 -0.49
N GLN A 471 6.81 -26.01 -0.17
CA GLN A 471 8.14 -26.51 -0.48
C GLN A 471 8.08 -27.75 -1.37
N VAL A 472 7.04 -27.87 -2.20
CA VAL A 472 6.99 -28.95 -3.20
C VAL A 472 8.20 -28.85 -4.13
N ASN A 473 8.50 -27.66 -4.64
CA ASN A 473 9.67 -27.37 -5.48
C ASN A 473 10.11 -25.90 -5.32
N PRO A 474 11.28 -25.50 -5.86
CA PRO A 474 11.78 -24.12 -5.73
C PRO A 474 10.83 -23.04 -6.26
N LEU A 475 10.06 -23.33 -7.32
CA LEU A 475 9.11 -22.39 -7.90
C LEU A 475 7.89 -22.19 -6.99
N ALA A 476 7.40 -23.26 -6.34
CA ALA A 476 6.32 -23.18 -5.36
C ALA A 476 6.71 -22.24 -4.21
N GLU A 477 7.92 -22.38 -3.69
CA GLU A 477 8.43 -21.53 -2.60
C GLU A 477 8.57 -20.07 -3.06
N LEU A 478 9.14 -19.84 -4.23
CA LEU A 478 9.36 -18.51 -4.78
C LEU A 478 8.04 -17.77 -5.04
N THR A 479 7.07 -18.44 -5.66
CA THR A 479 5.74 -17.88 -5.92
C THR A 479 4.96 -17.64 -4.63
N HIS A 480 5.13 -18.47 -3.59
CA HIS A 480 4.49 -18.28 -2.30
C HIS A 480 4.99 -16.99 -1.60
N LYS A 481 6.30 -16.69 -1.67
CA LYS A 481 6.88 -15.45 -1.13
C LYS A 481 6.41 -14.18 -1.86
N ARG A 482 6.08 -14.32 -3.16
CA ARG A 482 5.59 -13.24 -4.04
C ARG A 482 4.05 -13.14 -4.10
N ARG A 483 3.35 -13.92 -3.28
CA ARG A 483 1.89 -13.96 -3.23
C ARG A 483 1.34 -12.70 -2.60
N LEU A 484 0.25 -12.19 -3.16
CA LEU A 484 -0.57 -11.11 -2.63
C LEU A 484 -1.91 -11.69 -2.17
N SER A 485 -2.29 -11.41 -0.92
CA SER A 485 -3.58 -11.83 -0.35
C SER A 485 -4.44 -10.62 -0.04
N ALA A 486 -5.63 -10.54 -0.65
CA ALA A 486 -6.66 -9.58 -0.26
C ALA A 486 -7.38 -10.00 1.04
N ILE A 487 -7.12 -11.22 1.53
CA ILE A 487 -7.73 -11.81 2.72
C ILE A 487 -6.80 -11.59 3.92
N GLY A 488 -7.39 -11.26 5.08
CA GLY A 488 -6.68 -11.14 6.35
C GLY A 488 -7.27 -10.03 7.23
N PRO A 489 -6.65 -9.73 8.38
CA PRO A 489 -7.06 -8.63 9.25
C PRO A 489 -7.06 -7.29 8.49
N GLY A 490 -8.18 -6.57 8.50
CA GLY A 490 -8.35 -5.32 7.74
C GLY A 490 -8.54 -5.50 6.22
N GLY A 491 -8.48 -6.73 5.71
CA GLY A 491 -8.80 -7.07 4.32
C GLY A 491 -10.23 -7.60 4.15
N LEU A 492 -10.46 -8.29 3.03
CA LEU A 492 -11.75 -8.88 2.69
C LEU A 492 -11.94 -10.23 3.41
N LYS A 493 -13.19 -10.54 3.76
CA LYS A 493 -13.60 -11.91 4.13
C LYS A 493 -14.06 -12.64 2.86
N ARG A 494 -13.71 -13.92 2.74
CA ARG A 494 -14.04 -14.76 1.57
C ARG A 494 -15.53 -14.73 1.19
N GLU A 495 -16.40 -14.84 2.19
CA GLU A 495 -17.86 -14.90 2.05
C GLU A 495 -18.48 -13.57 1.60
N HIS A 496 -17.81 -12.45 1.86
CA HIS A 496 -18.32 -11.11 1.57
C HIS A 496 -17.67 -10.47 0.34
N ALA A 497 -16.73 -11.17 -0.30
CA ALA A 497 -16.08 -10.71 -1.52
C ALA A 497 -17.05 -10.87 -2.70
N ARG A 498 -17.52 -9.73 -3.22
CA ARG A 498 -18.35 -9.64 -4.43
C ARG A 498 -17.56 -10.05 -5.67
N PHE A 499 -18.25 -10.13 -6.81
CA PHE A 499 -17.61 -10.46 -8.09
C PHE A 499 -16.56 -9.41 -8.51
N GLU A 500 -16.86 -8.12 -8.35
CA GLU A 500 -15.98 -6.98 -8.74
C GLU A 500 -14.54 -7.12 -8.22
N VAL A 501 -14.36 -7.45 -6.94
CA VAL A 501 -13.04 -7.56 -6.29
C VAL A 501 -12.22 -8.77 -6.77
N ARG A 502 -12.83 -9.68 -7.54
CA ARG A 502 -12.17 -10.87 -8.10
C ARG A 502 -11.75 -10.67 -9.55
N ASP A 503 -12.25 -9.62 -10.20
CA ASP A 503 -12.04 -9.37 -11.62
C ASP A 503 -10.65 -8.78 -11.90
N VAL A 504 -10.22 -8.88 -13.15
CA VAL A 504 -8.95 -8.31 -13.60
C VAL A 504 -9.16 -6.85 -13.97
N HIS A 505 -8.51 -5.95 -13.22
CA HIS A 505 -8.55 -4.52 -13.49
C HIS A 505 -7.38 -4.10 -14.39
N HIS A 506 -7.56 -3.11 -15.26
CA HIS A 506 -6.52 -2.65 -16.19
C HIS A 506 -5.25 -2.14 -15.47
N SER A 507 -5.40 -1.55 -14.29
CA SER A 507 -4.27 -1.14 -13.43
C SER A 507 -3.38 -2.31 -12.97
N HIS A 508 -3.82 -3.58 -13.11
CA HIS A 508 -3.00 -4.76 -12.77
C HIS A 508 -1.80 -4.92 -13.71
N TYR A 509 -1.84 -4.32 -14.91
CA TYR A 509 -0.79 -4.41 -15.91
C TYR A 509 0.60 -4.12 -15.30
N GLY A 510 1.53 -5.06 -15.47
CA GLY A 510 2.90 -4.90 -14.97
C GLY A 510 3.09 -5.02 -13.46
N ARG A 511 2.01 -5.15 -12.67
CA ARG A 511 2.02 -5.10 -11.20
C ARG A 511 1.56 -6.40 -10.57
N MET A 512 0.41 -6.90 -11.01
CA MET A 512 -0.16 -8.17 -10.57
C MET A 512 -0.42 -9.06 -11.79
N CYS A 513 -0.10 -10.34 -11.67
CA CYS A 513 -0.34 -11.26 -12.77
C CYS A 513 -1.84 -11.50 -12.94
N PRO A 514 -2.39 -11.34 -14.16
CA PRO A 514 -3.80 -11.61 -14.43
C PRO A 514 -4.11 -13.11 -14.59
N ILE A 515 -3.09 -13.96 -14.71
CA ILE A 515 -3.22 -15.40 -14.97
C ILE A 515 -3.02 -16.23 -13.70
N GLU A 516 -1.99 -15.95 -12.90
CA GLU A 516 -1.66 -16.76 -11.73
C GLU A 516 -2.57 -16.42 -10.53
N THR A 517 -3.63 -17.22 -10.37
CA THR A 517 -4.51 -17.24 -9.21
C THR A 517 -4.93 -18.68 -8.89
N PRO A 518 -5.19 -19.05 -7.62
CA PRO A 518 -5.81 -20.33 -7.31
C PRO A 518 -7.19 -20.45 -7.95
N GLU A 519 -7.53 -21.68 -8.34
CA GLU A 519 -8.88 -22.03 -8.79
C GLU A 519 -9.86 -22.12 -7.60
N GLY A 520 -11.16 -22.01 -7.89
CA GLY A 520 -12.22 -22.16 -6.91
C GLY A 520 -12.44 -20.92 -6.03
N ALA A 521 -12.70 -21.11 -4.74
CA ALA A 521 -13.24 -20.06 -3.87
C ALA A 521 -12.30 -18.85 -3.67
N ASN A 522 -10.99 -19.01 -3.89
CA ASN A 522 -9.98 -17.96 -3.71
C ASN A 522 -9.62 -17.21 -5.00
N ILE A 523 -10.29 -17.50 -6.13
CA ILE A 523 -10.02 -16.82 -7.40
C ILE A 523 -10.10 -15.30 -7.26
N GLY A 524 -9.08 -14.59 -7.73
CA GLY A 524 -8.95 -13.13 -7.67
C GLY A 524 -8.63 -12.54 -6.29
N LEU A 525 -8.77 -13.33 -5.22
CA LEU A 525 -8.46 -12.91 -3.84
C LEU A 525 -7.01 -13.20 -3.45
N ILE A 526 -6.41 -14.18 -4.11
CA ILE A 526 -5.00 -14.53 -3.97
C ILE A 526 -4.38 -14.43 -5.35
N THR A 527 -3.48 -13.48 -5.52
CA THR A 527 -2.79 -13.22 -6.78
C THR A 527 -1.28 -13.29 -6.55
N SER A 528 -0.52 -13.10 -7.63
CA SER A 528 0.94 -13.14 -7.62
C SER A 528 1.49 -11.84 -8.20
N LEU A 529 2.59 -11.35 -7.65
CA LEU A 529 3.31 -10.20 -8.22
C LEU A 529 3.79 -10.52 -9.64
N ALA A 530 3.65 -9.56 -10.55
CA ALA A 530 4.25 -9.66 -11.87
C ALA A 530 5.79 -9.65 -11.78
N ALA A 531 6.49 -10.10 -12.83
CA ALA A 531 7.93 -10.35 -12.77
C ALA A 531 8.78 -9.11 -12.42
N TYR A 532 8.44 -7.95 -13.00
CA TYR A 532 9.16 -6.69 -12.80
C TYR A 532 8.52 -5.78 -11.74
N ALA A 533 7.39 -6.19 -11.17
CA ALA A 533 6.69 -5.42 -10.16
C ALA A 533 7.54 -5.27 -8.88
N THR A 534 7.54 -4.06 -8.34
CA THR A 534 8.05 -3.76 -7.00
C THR A 534 7.08 -2.81 -6.29
N ILE A 535 7.46 -2.32 -5.11
CA ILE A 535 6.67 -1.39 -4.31
C ILE A 535 7.45 -0.09 -4.08
N ASP A 536 6.74 1.02 -3.96
CA ASP A 536 7.30 2.30 -3.48
C ASP A 536 7.39 2.36 -1.94
N GLU A 537 7.83 3.49 -1.41
CA GLU A 537 7.95 3.74 0.04
C GLU A 537 6.60 3.68 0.77
N TYR A 538 5.49 3.96 0.07
CA TYR A 538 4.14 3.92 0.62
C TYR A 538 3.48 2.54 0.46
N GLY A 539 4.14 1.59 -0.20
CA GLY A 539 3.64 0.25 -0.48
C GLY A 539 2.68 0.16 -1.66
N PHE A 540 2.59 1.16 -2.54
CA PHE A 540 1.89 1.03 -3.82
C PHE A 540 2.72 0.21 -4.80
N LEU A 541 2.04 -0.56 -5.64
CA LEU A 541 2.70 -1.35 -6.67
C LEU A 541 3.15 -0.44 -7.82
N ILE A 542 4.43 -0.53 -8.16
CA ILE A 542 5.05 0.21 -9.26
C ILE A 542 5.63 -0.75 -10.29
N THR A 543 5.71 -0.28 -11.54
CA THR A 543 6.23 -1.08 -12.65
C THR A 543 7.08 -0.19 -13.58
N PRO A 544 8.17 -0.72 -14.16
CA PRO A 544 9.12 0.09 -14.94
C PRO A 544 8.68 0.31 -16.39
N TYR A 545 8.93 1.50 -16.91
CA TYR A 545 8.69 1.91 -18.28
C TYR A 545 9.89 2.69 -18.84
N ARG A 546 10.07 2.65 -20.17
CA ARG A 546 11.06 3.47 -20.88
C ARG A 546 10.41 4.76 -21.34
N LYS A 547 11.02 5.91 -21.07
CA LYS A 547 10.52 7.20 -21.54
C LYS A 547 10.68 7.34 -23.06
N VAL A 548 9.69 7.90 -23.73
CA VAL A 548 9.70 8.22 -25.15
C VAL A 548 9.64 9.74 -25.32
N GLU A 549 10.55 10.30 -26.12
CA GLU A 549 10.59 11.73 -26.41
C GLU A 549 10.53 11.95 -27.92
N ASN A 550 9.49 12.63 -28.40
CA ASN A 550 9.27 12.93 -29.82
C ASN A 550 9.40 11.67 -30.72
N GLY A 551 8.80 10.55 -30.30
CA GLY A 551 8.84 9.27 -31.02
C GLY A 551 10.15 8.49 -30.91
N ARG A 552 11.12 8.95 -30.10
CA ARG A 552 12.38 8.25 -29.81
C ARG A 552 12.37 7.65 -28.41
N VAL A 553 12.62 6.36 -28.30
CA VAL A 553 12.69 5.66 -27.01
C VAL A 553 14.06 5.89 -26.37
N THR A 554 14.05 6.43 -25.16
CA THR A 554 15.28 6.71 -24.39
C THR A 554 15.78 5.46 -23.64
N SER A 555 16.93 5.58 -22.99
CA SER A 555 17.47 4.58 -22.06
C SER A 555 16.99 4.78 -20.61
N GLU A 556 16.27 5.87 -20.34
CA GLU A 556 15.80 6.19 -18.99
C GLU A 556 14.61 5.33 -18.60
N ILE A 557 14.65 4.81 -17.37
CA ILE A 557 13.63 3.91 -16.83
C ILE A 557 12.91 4.63 -15.69
N TYR A 558 11.59 4.74 -15.83
CA TYR A 558 10.69 5.34 -14.85
C TYR A 558 9.81 4.26 -14.24
N TYR A 559 9.72 4.24 -12.92
CA TYR A 559 8.75 3.40 -12.22
C TYR A 559 7.52 4.23 -11.95
N LEU A 560 6.38 3.80 -12.49
CA LEU A 560 5.12 4.52 -12.35
C LEU A 560 4.18 3.78 -11.40
N THR A 561 3.50 4.51 -10.52
CA THR A 561 2.35 3.98 -9.78
C THR A 561 1.15 3.79 -10.71
N ALA A 562 0.14 3.05 -10.25
CA ALA A 562 -1.04 2.79 -11.07
C ALA A 562 -1.83 4.06 -11.41
N ASP A 563 -1.86 5.06 -10.52
CA ASP A 563 -2.54 6.33 -10.74
C ASP A 563 -1.74 7.28 -11.65
N GLU A 564 -0.42 7.33 -11.53
CA GLU A 564 0.43 8.11 -12.45
C GLU A 564 0.35 7.58 -13.89
N GLU A 565 0.25 6.26 -14.04
CA GLU A 565 0.15 5.62 -15.35
C GLU A 565 -1.07 6.05 -16.17
N GLU A 566 -2.17 6.43 -15.50
CA GLU A 566 -3.43 6.77 -16.16
C GLU A 566 -3.37 8.01 -17.05
N ASP A 567 -2.41 8.90 -16.81
CA ASP A 567 -2.29 10.16 -17.52
C ASP A 567 -1.52 10.03 -18.84
N TYR A 568 -0.75 8.95 -19.02
CA TYR A 568 0.17 8.75 -20.13
C TYR A 568 -0.32 7.77 -21.19
N ASN A 569 0.15 7.93 -22.43
CA ASN A 569 0.01 6.97 -23.51
C ASN A 569 1.16 5.95 -23.49
N ILE A 570 0.86 4.70 -23.14
CA ILE A 570 1.87 3.65 -22.99
C ILE A 570 1.75 2.62 -24.10
N ALA A 571 2.83 2.45 -24.87
CA ALA A 571 2.93 1.45 -25.93
C ALA A 571 3.55 0.13 -25.44
N GLY A 572 3.23 -0.98 -26.12
CA GLY A 572 3.73 -2.31 -25.78
C GLY A 572 5.22 -2.51 -26.10
N ALA A 573 5.88 -3.40 -25.35
CA ALA A 573 7.32 -3.66 -25.50
C ALA A 573 7.74 -4.22 -26.87
N ALA A 574 6.78 -4.73 -27.66
CA ALA A 574 7.00 -5.34 -28.96
C ALA A 574 6.94 -4.37 -30.15
N VAL A 575 6.70 -3.08 -29.90
CA VAL A 575 6.70 -2.06 -30.96
C VAL A 575 8.08 -2.02 -31.62
N PRO A 576 8.16 -2.10 -32.96
CA PRO A 576 9.43 -2.16 -33.68
C PRO A 576 10.12 -0.80 -33.69
N LEU A 577 11.44 -0.82 -33.43
CA LEU A 577 12.31 0.36 -33.35
C LEU A 577 13.39 0.31 -34.44
N ASP A 578 13.85 1.48 -34.90
CA ASP A 578 15.04 1.60 -35.76
C ASP A 578 16.36 1.52 -34.95
N GLU A 579 17.50 1.62 -35.62
CA GLU A 579 18.83 1.52 -34.99
C GLU A 579 19.10 2.69 -34.02
N GLU A 580 18.47 3.84 -34.23
CA GLU A 580 18.55 5.03 -33.39
C GLU A 580 17.55 5.03 -32.22
N GLY A 581 16.67 4.02 -32.16
CA GLY A 581 15.64 3.84 -31.13
C GLY A 581 14.33 4.59 -31.38
N ARG A 582 14.06 5.06 -32.60
CA ARG A 582 12.77 5.66 -32.97
C ARG A 582 11.74 4.60 -33.32
N ILE A 583 10.49 4.91 -33.02
CA ILE A 583 9.35 4.06 -33.36
C ILE A 583 9.13 4.11 -34.88
N ILE A 584 9.19 2.93 -35.51
CA ILE A 584 9.04 2.76 -36.95
C ILE A 584 7.61 3.11 -37.42
N PRO A 585 6.53 2.52 -36.87
CA PRO A 585 5.17 2.83 -37.30
C PRO A 585 4.79 4.28 -36.97
N GLU A 586 4.08 4.94 -37.89
CA GLU A 586 3.58 6.30 -37.68
C GLU A 586 2.46 6.34 -36.64
N THR A 587 1.59 5.33 -36.66
CA THR A 587 0.50 5.13 -35.69
C THR A 587 0.79 3.90 -34.83
N VAL A 588 0.74 4.08 -33.51
CA VAL A 588 1.12 3.07 -32.52
C VAL A 588 -0.09 2.77 -31.65
N GLU A 589 -0.34 1.48 -31.42
CA GLU A 589 -1.30 1.06 -30.40
C GLU A 589 -0.75 1.40 -29.01
N SER A 590 -1.49 2.20 -28.26
CA SER A 590 -1.17 2.61 -26.90
C SER A 590 -2.37 2.40 -25.98
N ARG A 591 -2.08 2.24 -24.69
CA ARG A 591 -3.08 2.22 -23.63
C ARG A 591 -3.05 3.53 -22.87
N ARG A 592 -4.23 4.07 -22.59
CA ARG A 592 -4.45 5.17 -21.66
C ARG A 592 -5.67 4.85 -20.80
N ARG A 593 -5.51 4.79 -19.47
CA ARG A 593 -6.53 4.28 -18.53
C ARG A 593 -6.99 2.86 -18.95
N HIS A 594 -8.30 2.68 -19.15
CA HIS A 594 -8.93 1.46 -19.64
C HIS A 594 -9.02 1.37 -21.17
N ASN A 595 -8.69 2.44 -21.89
CA ASN A 595 -8.86 2.51 -23.34
C ASN A 595 -7.60 2.04 -24.07
N VAL A 596 -7.82 1.25 -25.12
CA VAL A 596 -6.81 0.92 -26.12
C VAL A 596 -7.08 1.80 -27.33
N GLN A 597 -6.08 2.59 -27.75
CA GLN A 597 -6.22 3.59 -28.79
C GLN A 597 -5.00 3.60 -29.71
N PHE A 598 -5.15 4.16 -30.91
CA PHE A 598 -4.05 4.39 -31.84
C PHE A 598 -3.66 5.85 -31.79
N VAL A 599 -2.42 6.12 -31.41
CA VAL A 599 -1.85 7.48 -31.32
C VAL A 599 -0.72 7.63 -32.31
N ARG A 600 -0.36 8.87 -32.65
CA ARG A 600 0.86 9.10 -33.43
C ARG A 600 2.09 8.75 -32.59
N ARG A 601 3.18 8.31 -33.21
CA ARG A 601 4.41 7.96 -32.48
C ARG A 601 4.96 9.10 -31.62
N GLU A 602 4.73 10.35 -32.00
CA GLU A 602 5.15 11.52 -31.24
C GLU A 602 4.31 11.75 -29.97
N GLU A 603 3.12 11.15 -29.88
CA GLU A 603 2.19 11.23 -28.74
C GLU A 603 2.36 10.06 -27.76
N VAL A 604 3.27 9.11 -28.04
CA VAL A 604 3.64 8.03 -27.12
C VAL A 604 4.57 8.60 -26.06
N ASP A 605 4.18 8.47 -24.79
CA ASP A 605 4.96 8.98 -23.65
C ASP A 605 5.91 7.91 -23.10
N PHE A 606 5.46 6.65 -23.07
CA PHE A 606 6.21 5.54 -22.48
C PHE A 606 6.09 4.24 -23.29
N LEU A 607 7.10 3.39 -23.14
CA LEU A 607 7.16 2.03 -23.71
C LEU A 607 7.41 1.01 -22.59
N ALA A 608 6.67 -0.11 -22.59
CA ALA A 608 6.93 -1.21 -21.65
C ALA A 608 8.37 -1.78 -21.83
N VAL A 609 8.98 -2.25 -20.73
CA VAL A 609 10.40 -2.70 -20.74
C VAL A 609 10.58 -4.10 -21.31
N SER A 610 9.58 -4.97 -21.13
CA SER A 610 9.65 -6.37 -21.56
C SER A 610 8.24 -6.93 -21.75
N PRO A 611 8.01 -7.82 -22.72
CA PRO A 611 6.77 -8.58 -22.80
C PRO A 611 6.48 -9.44 -21.56
N LYS A 612 7.52 -9.81 -20.78
CA LYS A 612 7.37 -10.58 -19.54
C LYS A 612 6.83 -9.75 -18.38
N GLN A 613 6.80 -8.42 -18.52
CA GLN A 613 6.38 -7.48 -17.47
C GLN A 613 4.96 -7.75 -16.98
N ILE A 614 4.06 -8.22 -17.86
CA ILE A 614 2.63 -8.40 -17.55
C ILE A 614 2.32 -9.65 -16.71
N VAL A 615 3.23 -10.62 -16.65
CA VAL A 615 2.97 -11.95 -16.07
C VAL A 615 3.84 -12.23 -14.84
N SER A 616 3.45 -13.20 -14.02
CA SER A 616 4.24 -13.65 -12.88
C SER A 616 5.43 -14.51 -13.32
N VAL A 617 6.26 -14.87 -12.35
CA VAL A 617 7.40 -15.77 -12.55
C VAL A 617 6.96 -17.12 -13.13
N SER A 618 5.94 -17.76 -12.56
CA SER A 618 5.47 -19.08 -13.02
C SER A 618 4.84 -19.05 -14.40
N THR A 619 4.04 -18.03 -14.69
CA THR A 619 3.44 -17.87 -16.01
C THR A 619 4.50 -17.52 -17.07
N SER A 620 5.53 -16.75 -16.72
CA SER A 620 6.64 -16.43 -17.62
C SER A 620 7.56 -17.62 -17.95
N LEU A 621 7.41 -18.76 -17.27
CA LEU A 621 8.12 -20.02 -17.58
C LEU A 621 7.42 -20.85 -18.66
N ILE A 622 6.20 -20.49 -19.05
CA ILE A 622 5.44 -21.20 -20.10
C ILE A 622 5.94 -20.73 -21.47
N PRO A 623 6.58 -21.59 -22.27
CA PRO A 623 6.93 -21.23 -23.65
C PRO A 623 5.67 -21.17 -24.50
N PHE A 624 5.64 -20.28 -25.51
CA PHE A 624 4.50 -20.12 -26.43
C PHE A 624 3.19 -19.73 -25.72
N LEU A 625 3.28 -19.02 -24.60
CA LEU A 625 2.14 -18.56 -23.82
C LEU A 625 1.12 -17.78 -24.67
N GLU A 626 1.58 -17.04 -25.68
CA GLU A 626 0.77 -16.30 -26.64
C GLU A 626 -0.15 -17.17 -27.51
N HIS A 627 0.07 -18.49 -27.54
CA HIS A 627 -0.73 -19.47 -28.26
C HIS A 627 -1.66 -20.28 -27.35
N ASP A 628 -1.59 -20.07 -26.03
CA ASP A 628 -2.41 -20.78 -25.05
C ASP A 628 -3.62 -19.94 -24.61
N ASP A 629 -4.76 -20.60 -24.41
CA ASP A 629 -5.91 -19.97 -23.75
C ASP A 629 -5.56 -19.58 -22.31
N ALA A 630 -6.08 -18.45 -21.84
CA ALA A 630 -5.79 -17.92 -20.51
C ALA A 630 -6.12 -18.91 -19.36
N ASN A 631 -7.20 -19.69 -19.49
CA ASN A 631 -7.54 -20.69 -18.48
C ASN A 631 -6.54 -21.85 -18.46
N ARG A 632 -6.01 -22.23 -19.63
CA ARG A 632 -4.96 -23.26 -19.76
C ARG A 632 -3.63 -22.76 -19.20
N ALA A 633 -3.29 -21.51 -19.46
CA ALA A 633 -2.13 -20.86 -18.86
C ALA A 633 -2.23 -20.77 -17.32
N LEU A 634 -3.42 -20.48 -16.78
CA LEU A 634 -3.70 -20.48 -15.35
C LEU A 634 -3.47 -21.87 -14.74
N MET A 635 -4.08 -22.91 -15.33
CA MET A 635 -3.89 -24.29 -14.89
C MET A 635 -2.41 -24.70 -14.97
N GLY A 636 -1.73 -24.37 -16.08
CA GLY A 636 -0.30 -24.67 -16.27
C GLY A 636 0.57 -23.98 -15.22
N SER A 637 0.31 -22.71 -14.90
CA SER A 637 1.03 -21.97 -13.86
C SER A 637 0.82 -22.59 -12.48
N ASN A 638 -0.40 -23.05 -12.18
CA ASN A 638 -0.74 -23.72 -10.92
C ASN A 638 -0.10 -25.11 -10.80
N MET A 639 -0.16 -25.91 -11.87
CA MET A 639 0.38 -27.28 -11.92
C MET A 639 1.91 -27.30 -11.81
N GLN A 640 2.61 -26.31 -12.36
CA GLN A 640 4.07 -26.19 -12.21
C GLN A 640 4.52 -26.15 -10.74
N ARG A 641 3.73 -25.54 -9.84
CA ARG A 641 4.04 -25.50 -8.40
C ARG A 641 3.85 -26.84 -7.70
N GLN A 642 3.11 -27.76 -8.30
CA GLN A 642 2.83 -29.08 -7.76
C GLN A 642 3.82 -30.15 -8.27
N ALA A 643 4.71 -29.79 -9.20
CA ALA A 643 5.68 -30.71 -9.77
C ALA A 643 6.71 -31.15 -8.72
N VAL A 644 6.69 -32.42 -8.33
CA VAL A 644 7.62 -32.98 -7.34
C VAL A 644 9.01 -33.16 -7.96
N PRO A 645 10.10 -32.75 -7.27
CA PRO A 645 11.47 -32.90 -7.76
C PRO A 645 11.82 -34.36 -8.09
N LEU A 646 12.31 -34.57 -9.31
CA LEU A 646 12.79 -35.88 -9.76
C LEU A 646 14.17 -36.22 -9.16
N ILE A 647 14.50 -37.51 -9.12
CA ILE A 647 15.85 -37.96 -8.73
C ILE A 647 16.91 -37.38 -9.69
N LYS A 648 16.60 -37.30 -10.98
CA LYS A 648 17.47 -36.71 -12.02
C LYS A 648 16.62 -35.78 -12.89
N PRO A 649 16.47 -34.51 -12.50
CA PRO A 649 15.78 -33.52 -13.32
C PRO A 649 16.60 -33.20 -14.57
N GLU A 650 15.94 -32.74 -15.62
CA GLU A 650 16.59 -32.30 -16.86
C GLU A 650 16.11 -30.90 -17.21
N ALA A 651 17.05 -30.02 -17.56
CA ALA A 651 16.71 -28.67 -17.99
C ALA A 651 15.78 -28.73 -19.21
N PRO A 652 14.76 -27.86 -19.30
CA PRO A 652 13.80 -27.90 -20.40
C PRO A 652 14.51 -27.58 -21.72
N LEU A 653 14.25 -28.37 -22.77
CA LEU A 653 14.84 -28.13 -24.10
C LEU A 653 14.30 -26.83 -24.71
N VAL A 654 13.01 -26.56 -24.53
CA VAL A 654 12.34 -25.32 -24.90
C VAL A 654 12.09 -24.51 -23.63
N ALA A 655 12.62 -23.30 -23.56
CA ALA A 655 12.69 -22.48 -22.35
C ALA A 655 12.46 -21.00 -22.67
N THR A 656 12.14 -20.20 -21.65
CA THR A 656 11.87 -18.75 -21.80
C THR A 656 13.05 -17.86 -21.35
N GLY A 657 14.04 -18.46 -20.69
CA GLY A 657 15.17 -17.77 -20.07
C GLY A 657 14.89 -17.30 -18.63
N MET A 658 13.67 -17.53 -18.11
CA MET A 658 13.33 -17.22 -16.73
C MET A 658 13.83 -18.29 -15.74
N GLU A 659 14.17 -19.48 -16.24
CA GLU A 659 14.53 -20.65 -15.45
C GLU A 659 15.75 -20.40 -14.57
N TYR A 660 16.77 -19.70 -15.10
CA TYR A 660 17.96 -19.33 -14.32
C TYR A 660 17.62 -18.34 -13.21
N THR A 661 16.87 -17.28 -13.51
CA THR A 661 16.46 -16.28 -12.51
C THR A 661 15.63 -16.91 -11.41
N ALA A 662 14.66 -17.75 -11.77
CA ALA A 662 13.82 -18.45 -10.80
C ALA A 662 14.62 -19.41 -9.90
N ALA A 663 15.55 -20.19 -10.48
CA ALA A 663 16.40 -21.08 -9.70
C ALA A 663 17.36 -20.33 -8.78
N LYS A 664 18.01 -19.28 -9.30
CA LYS A 664 18.92 -18.41 -8.55
C LYS A 664 18.22 -17.77 -7.35
N ASP A 665 17.11 -17.09 -7.58
CA ASP A 665 16.43 -16.29 -6.55
C ASP A 665 15.61 -17.16 -5.58
N SER A 666 15.38 -18.44 -5.89
CA SER A 666 14.81 -19.40 -4.92
C SER A 666 15.72 -19.64 -3.71
N GLY A 667 17.04 -19.42 -3.87
CA GLY A 667 18.04 -19.66 -2.82
C GLY A 667 18.46 -21.12 -2.65
N TYR A 668 18.06 -22.02 -3.56
CA TYR A 668 18.50 -23.42 -3.56
C TYR A 668 19.77 -23.70 -4.36
N VAL A 669 20.06 -22.86 -5.36
CA VAL A 669 21.33 -22.92 -6.10
C VAL A 669 22.39 -22.21 -5.26
N ILE A 670 23.49 -22.89 -4.96
CA ILE A 670 24.62 -22.27 -4.26
C ILE A 670 25.40 -21.46 -5.27
N LEU A 671 25.64 -20.17 -4.97
CA LEU A 671 26.38 -19.26 -5.84
C LEU A 671 27.74 -18.91 -5.21
N ALA A 672 28.74 -18.71 -6.04
CA ALA A 672 30.03 -18.20 -5.59
C ALA A 672 29.90 -16.77 -5.05
N LYS A 673 30.35 -16.55 -3.81
CA LYS A 673 30.35 -15.23 -3.16
C LYS A 673 31.47 -14.33 -3.71
N HIS A 674 32.60 -14.93 -4.07
CA HIS A 674 33.81 -14.25 -4.56
C HIS A 674 34.40 -15.00 -5.76
N PRO A 675 35.13 -14.29 -6.65
CA PRO A 675 35.89 -14.94 -7.71
C PRO A 675 37.05 -15.75 -7.12
N GLY A 676 37.36 -16.88 -7.73
CA GLY A 676 38.41 -17.77 -7.25
C GLY A 676 38.50 -19.08 -8.04
N THR A 677 39.28 -20.01 -7.50
CA THR A 677 39.48 -21.35 -8.07
C THR A 677 38.94 -22.39 -7.10
N VAL A 678 38.19 -23.36 -7.63
CA VAL A 678 37.65 -24.46 -6.83
C VAL A 678 38.78 -25.37 -6.37
N LYS A 679 39.07 -25.37 -5.08
CA LYS A 679 40.16 -26.14 -4.45
C LYS A 679 39.72 -27.55 -4.07
N TYR A 680 38.47 -27.69 -3.61
CA TYR A 680 37.93 -28.95 -3.15
C TYR A 680 36.45 -29.07 -3.45
N VAL A 681 36.02 -30.28 -3.86
CA VAL A 681 34.63 -30.63 -4.12
C VAL A 681 34.33 -32.00 -3.55
N SER A 682 33.31 -32.08 -2.72
CA SER A 682 32.67 -33.32 -2.27
C SER A 682 31.16 -33.22 -2.42
N ALA A 683 30.46 -34.31 -2.13
CA ALA A 683 29.00 -34.35 -2.23
C ALA A 683 28.29 -33.40 -1.24
N ASP A 684 28.98 -32.98 -0.18
CA ASP A 684 28.47 -32.18 0.95
C ASP A 684 29.19 -30.83 1.14
N THR A 685 30.37 -30.63 0.56
CA THR A 685 31.17 -29.41 0.76
C THR A 685 31.86 -28.98 -0.54
N ILE A 686 31.91 -27.68 -0.79
CA ILE A 686 32.71 -27.06 -1.85
C ILE A 686 33.61 -26.01 -1.20
N VAL A 687 34.89 -25.97 -1.57
CA VAL A 687 35.84 -24.95 -1.11
C VAL A 687 36.38 -24.20 -2.32
N VAL A 688 36.23 -22.88 -2.30
CA VAL A 688 36.77 -21.97 -3.31
C VAL A 688 37.90 -21.17 -2.68
N GLU A 689 39.09 -21.30 -3.25
CA GLU A 689 40.23 -20.46 -2.92
C GLU A 689 40.08 -19.16 -3.71
N ARG A 690 39.85 -18.07 -2.97
CA ARG A 690 39.63 -16.73 -3.51
C ARG A 690 40.91 -16.19 -4.12
N ASP A 691 40.77 -15.24 -5.04
CA ASP A 691 41.91 -14.54 -5.63
C ASP A 691 42.77 -13.77 -4.62
N ASP A 692 42.21 -13.40 -3.46
CA ASP A 692 42.92 -12.75 -2.36
C ASP A 692 43.58 -13.73 -1.37
N GLY A 693 43.52 -15.03 -1.65
CA GLY A 693 44.14 -16.09 -0.85
C GLY A 693 43.30 -16.58 0.34
N ALA A 694 42.11 -16.02 0.58
CA ALA A 694 41.17 -16.56 1.56
C ALA A 694 40.37 -17.75 1.00
N GLU A 695 39.77 -18.56 1.87
CA GLU A 695 38.92 -19.70 1.46
C GLU A 695 37.45 -19.45 1.80
N ASP A 696 36.57 -19.63 0.81
CA ASP A 696 35.13 -19.70 1.02
C ASP A 696 34.70 -21.18 1.11
N VAL A 697 34.07 -21.56 2.22
CA VAL A 697 33.55 -22.92 2.43
C VAL A 697 32.03 -22.93 2.32
N TYR A 698 31.52 -23.71 1.36
CA TYR A 698 30.09 -23.87 1.09
C TYR A 698 29.64 -25.26 1.53
N ARG A 699 28.70 -25.32 2.48
CA ARG A 699 28.11 -26.58 2.96
C ARG A 699 26.77 -26.83 2.27
N LEU A 700 26.60 -28.03 1.72
CA LEU A 700 25.42 -28.42 0.94
C LEU A 700 24.37 -29.11 1.81
N MET A 701 23.09 -28.88 1.50
CA MET A 701 21.95 -29.57 2.09
C MET A 701 21.80 -30.97 1.49
N LYS A 702 21.85 -32.01 2.31
CA LYS A 702 21.76 -33.42 1.88
C LYS A 702 20.53 -34.09 2.46
N PHE A 703 19.65 -34.57 1.57
CA PHE A 703 18.49 -35.39 1.91
C PHE A 703 17.62 -34.81 3.05
N VAL A 704 17.38 -33.51 3.01
CA VAL A 704 16.57 -32.80 4.01
C VAL A 704 15.09 -32.94 3.65
N ARG A 705 14.24 -33.30 4.62
CA ARG A 705 12.79 -33.40 4.44
C ARG A 705 12.16 -32.01 4.33
N THR A 706 11.26 -31.83 3.37
CA THR A 706 10.44 -30.59 3.22
C THR A 706 9.14 -30.66 4.01
N ASN A 707 8.45 -29.54 4.17
CA ASN A 707 7.09 -29.49 4.72
C ASN A 707 6.08 -30.43 4.01
N GLN A 708 6.22 -30.66 2.70
CA GLN A 708 5.34 -31.54 1.90
C GLN A 708 5.91 -32.94 1.68
N ASP A 709 6.78 -33.41 2.59
CA ASP A 709 7.36 -34.77 2.55
C ASP A 709 8.16 -35.12 1.28
N THR A 710 8.58 -34.11 0.53
CA THR A 710 9.59 -34.23 -0.53
C THR A 710 11.01 -34.09 0.05
N THR A 711 12.03 -34.06 -0.82
CA THR A 711 13.44 -34.03 -0.43
C THR A 711 14.20 -32.87 -1.06
N ILE A 712 14.85 -32.06 -0.22
CA ILE A 712 15.88 -31.10 -0.63
C ILE A 712 17.22 -31.83 -0.66
N ASN A 713 17.86 -31.84 -1.83
CA ASN A 713 19.20 -32.38 -1.98
C ASN A 713 20.00 -31.53 -2.96
N GLN A 714 21.09 -30.95 -2.48
CA GLN A 714 22.01 -30.17 -3.27
C GLN A 714 23.14 -31.05 -3.83
N ARG A 715 23.60 -30.71 -5.04
CA ARG A 715 24.62 -31.48 -5.78
C ARG A 715 25.65 -30.52 -6.39
N PRO A 716 26.95 -30.73 -6.17
CA PRO A 716 27.97 -29.92 -6.80
C PRO A 716 27.91 -30.08 -8.33
N ILE A 717 28.13 -28.98 -9.05
CA ILE A 717 28.18 -28.93 -10.52
C ILE A 717 29.50 -28.35 -11.05
N VAL A 718 30.46 -28.14 -10.13
CA VAL A 718 31.81 -27.66 -10.41
C VAL A 718 32.82 -28.78 -10.29
N SER A 719 33.95 -28.62 -10.95
CA SER A 719 35.10 -29.52 -10.84
C SER A 719 36.26 -28.86 -10.10
N VAL A 720 37.12 -29.65 -9.46
CA VAL A 720 38.36 -29.14 -8.85
C VAL A 720 39.26 -28.53 -9.93
N GLY A 721 39.86 -27.38 -9.63
CA GLY A 721 40.67 -26.59 -10.57
C GLY A 721 39.86 -25.66 -11.47
N GLU A 722 38.54 -25.66 -11.37
CA GLU A 722 37.69 -24.77 -12.15
C GLU A 722 37.73 -23.34 -11.60
N ARG A 723 37.87 -22.36 -12.50
CA ARG A 723 37.74 -20.93 -12.20
C ARG A 723 36.26 -20.56 -12.12
N VAL A 724 35.86 -19.85 -11.07
CA VAL A 724 34.49 -19.36 -10.88
C VAL A 724 34.50 -17.86 -10.62
N GLU A 725 33.50 -17.17 -11.15
CA GLU A 725 33.27 -15.75 -10.92
C GLU A 725 32.18 -15.55 -9.86
N LYS A 726 32.11 -14.34 -9.29
CA LYS A 726 31.05 -13.99 -8.33
C LYS A 726 29.66 -14.16 -8.97
N GLY A 727 28.83 -14.97 -8.34
CA GLY A 727 27.47 -15.27 -8.79
C GLY A 727 27.36 -16.52 -9.66
N ASP A 728 28.46 -17.21 -9.97
CA ASP A 728 28.41 -18.45 -10.72
C ASP A 728 27.77 -19.58 -9.89
N PRO A 729 26.89 -20.41 -10.49
CA PRO A 729 26.35 -21.59 -9.84
C PRO A 729 27.45 -22.60 -9.47
N LEU A 730 27.53 -22.96 -8.19
CA LEU A 730 28.46 -23.95 -7.64
C LEU A 730 27.78 -25.32 -7.40
N ALA A 731 26.53 -25.30 -6.98
CA ALA A 731 25.74 -26.50 -6.74
C ALA A 731 24.27 -26.28 -7.13
N ASP A 732 23.69 -27.30 -7.76
CA ASP A 732 22.25 -27.38 -8.00
C ASP A 732 21.52 -27.77 -6.72
N GLY A 733 20.29 -27.30 -6.58
CA GLY A 733 19.32 -27.74 -5.57
C GLY A 733 18.26 -28.72 -6.12
N PRO A 734 17.17 -28.97 -5.36
CA PRO A 734 16.06 -29.79 -5.85
C PRO A 734 15.44 -29.16 -7.10
N ALA A 735 15.07 -29.98 -8.08
CA ALA A 735 14.46 -29.53 -9.33
C ALA A 735 15.25 -28.41 -10.06
N THR A 736 16.58 -28.52 -10.07
CA THR A 736 17.46 -27.65 -10.85
C THR A 736 18.51 -28.47 -11.59
N HIS A 737 19.02 -27.94 -12.71
CA HIS A 737 20.03 -28.60 -13.54
C HIS A 737 20.95 -27.57 -14.23
N MET A 738 22.22 -27.56 -13.86
CA MET A 738 23.26 -26.62 -14.32
C MET A 738 22.91 -25.15 -14.04
N GLY A 739 22.30 -24.89 -12.89
CA GLY A 739 21.87 -23.57 -12.43
C GLY A 739 20.48 -23.13 -12.92
N GLU A 740 19.83 -23.89 -13.80
CA GLU A 740 18.48 -23.57 -14.29
C GLU A 740 17.40 -24.37 -13.57
N LEU A 741 16.19 -23.80 -13.46
CA LEU A 741 15.02 -24.52 -12.97
C LEU A 741 14.69 -25.68 -13.92
N ALA A 742 14.53 -26.87 -13.33
CA ALA A 742 14.27 -28.12 -14.03
C ALA A 742 13.23 -28.92 -13.24
N LEU A 743 11.95 -28.55 -13.40
CA LEU A 743 10.83 -29.15 -12.66
C LEU A 743 10.56 -30.62 -13.03
N GLY A 744 10.98 -31.05 -14.21
CA GLY A 744 10.68 -32.38 -14.74
C GLY A 744 11.76 -32.91 -15.68
N LYS A 745 11.32 -33.61 -16.74
CA LYS A 745 12.17 -34.19 -17.76
C LYS A 745 11.53 -34.07 -19.14
N ASN A 746 12.35 -33.91 -20.17
CA ASN A 746 11.89 -33.93 -21.55
C ASN A 746 11.59 -35.37 -21.98
N VAL A 747 10.44 -35.60 -22.63
CA VAL A 747 10.04 -36.92 -23.13
C VAL A 747 9.66 -36.83 -24.61
N LEU A 748 9.90 -37.92 -25.36
CA LEU A 748 9.44 -38.02 -26.73
C LEU A 748 7.95 -38.38 -26.73
N VAL A 749 7.13 -37.47 -27.23
CA VAL A 749 5.67 -37.64 -27.28
C VAL A 749 5.23 -37.75 -28.73
N ALA A 750 4.35 -38.71 -29.01
CA ALA A 750 3.62 -38.82 -30.27
C ALA A 750 2.13 -38.61 -30.00
N PHE A 751 1.52 -37.61 -30.67
CA PHE A 751 0.09 -37.37 -30.57
C PHE A 751 -0.65 -38.25 -31.57
N MET A 752 -1.12 -39.41 -31.11
CA MET A 752 -1.95 -40.32 -31.88
C MET A 752 -2.88 -41.11 -30.95
N PRO A 753 -4.09 -41.50 -31.39
CA PRO A 753 -4.85 -42.50 -30.68
C PRO A 753 -4.07 -43.82 -30.69
N TRP A 754 -3.94 -44.48 -29.54
CA TRP A 754 -3.26 -45.78 -29.45
C TRP A 754 -4.05 -46.66 -28.48
N GLU A 755 -4.73 -47.67 -29.02
CA GLU A 755 -5.57 -48.64 -28.29
C GLU A 755 -6.64 -48.05 -27.34
N GLY A 756 -6.99 -46.76 -27.48
CA GLY A 756 -7.96 -46.05 -26.66
C GLY A 756 -7.39 -44.73 -26.16
#